data_AF-A0AAP9ZFE0-F1
#
_entry.id   AF-A0AAP9ZFE0-F1
#
_cell.length_a   1.000
_cell.length_b   1.000
_cell.length_c   1.000
_cell.angle_alpha   90.00
_cell.angle_beta   90.00
_cell.angle_gamma   90.00
#
_symmetry.space_group_name_H-M   'P 1'
#
loop_
_entity.id
_entity.type
_entity.pdbx_description
1 polymer ?
#
loop_
_entity_poly.entity_id
_entity_poly.type
_entity_poly.pdbx_seq_one_letter_code
_entity_poly.pdbx_strand_id
1 'polypeptide(L)'
;MNFLAHPLLPGSPLKNLWPGASDQIAPFPVGEAFTSMVDPFGFGRAAAGYWRDSIERSVLYWDVMRERGNQYLEHMEQTKPNVLGFDTEVLIDGRTLPHPTNYELLRVLPPSHIQIDPAKRPFVVVDPRAGHGPGIGGFKPDSELGVALKAGHPCYFIGFLPFPEPGQTVEDVVEAEIAFLRHVIALHPETAEKPMVVGNCQAGWQIMMAAALEPDVFGPILIAGAPLSYWAGEHGKAPMRYTGGMTGGSWITALTSDIGNGLFDGAWLVQNFERLNPANTYWKKQYHLYDNIDTESKRYLEFERWWGGHVVLGGQEIQYIVDNLFVGNRLSTAQLVTRDGRRIDLRNVRSPVVVFCSRGDDITPPPQALGWIRDLYEGEEDIIANEQTIVYCMHDTTGHLGIFVSGSVSRKEHAEFTANMDYIDVMPPGLYETTVSHASERDDAELLERDYLLEFTSRNFEELDQDVMHIPEDDRRFATVARISEINLGFYRLYVQPWVQAVMTPEAARWIRRMHPIRLGYKLLSDRNPLTVPLPVMAEAVRSHRQPVGQDNVFKALETMCSDQIVANLNAVRDLRDSTIERLFMDIYGQPLLQAAVGLYGDAHVHRRRPGAEPEHQRFVENRKNELRNNIAKGGPHEAVMRSVIYVLGGTPATDERNFKRLRASRAELEPGSTLSEFKRLVRDQFFILKLDRERALSSLPELLKGQSSSDIDGHIEHLEHVFAASGELSEHAAERFEQVKTLFDQARPQQATQPKATQQKALSEPATDTKQAGDQKAAIDTQTAASAPAESVSTEKVSTEKDTTQRAATETVPASNNVAADAAKEANKPQPRAASRRKPPRKR
;
A
#
# COMPACT_ATOMS: atom_id res chain seq x y z
N MET A 1 -42.93 12.83 -18.69
CA MET A 1 -44.36 12.79 -19.09
C MET A 1 -45.10 11.98 -18.03
N ASN A 2 -46.26 12.44 -17.55
CA ASN A 2 -46.99 11.76 -16.47
C ASN A 2 -48.06 10.83 -17.06
N PHE A 3 -47.98 9.52 -16.79
CA PHE A 3 -48.98 8.54 -17.22
C PHE A 3 -49.11 7.34 -16.24
N LEU A 4 -49.42 7.62 -14.97
CA LEU A 4 -49.88 6.60 -14.01
C LEU A 4 -50.93 7.18 -13.04
N ALA A 5 -52.19 7.27 -13.49
CA ALA A 5 -53.33 7.60 -12.64
C ALA A 5 -54.69 7.24 -13.27
N HIS A 6 -55.10 5.97 -13.23
CA HIS A 6 -56.51 5.55 -13.06
C HIS A 6 -56.64 4.01 -12.97
N PRO A 7 -57.02 3.44 -11.81
CA PRO A 7 -57.50 2.07 -11.72
C PRO A 7 -59.03 2.02 -11.87
N LEU A 8 -59.53 1.30 -12.87
CA LEU A 8 -60.95 0.96 -13.01
C LEU A 8 -61.10 -0.47 -13.55
N LEU A 9 -61.55 -1.38 -12.70
CA LEU A 9 -62.69 -2.31 -12.87
C LEU A 9 -62.82 -3.18 -11.59
N PRO A 10 -64.02 -3.71 -11.29
CA PRO A 10 -64.33 -4.20 -9.94
C PRO A 10 -63.94 -5.66 -9.71
N GLY A 11 -63.73 -6.02 -8.45
CA GLY A 11 -63.71 -7.42 -8.03
C GLY A 11 -65.13 -7.99 -7.91
N SER A 12 -65.25 -9.31 -8.07
CA SER A 12 -66.40 -10.09 -7.62
C SER A 12 -65.90 -11.48 -7.17
N PRO A 13 -66.40 -12.05 -6.06
CA PRO A 13 -65.83 -13.26 -5.48
C PRO A 13 -66.50 -14.54 -6.02
N LEU A 14 -65.80 -15.67 -5.88
CA LEU A 14 -66.42 -16.96 -5.50
C LEU A 14 -65.34 -17.97 -5.09
N LYS A 15 -65.49 -18.55 -3.90
CA LYS A 15 -64.67 -19.67 -3.41
C LYS A 15 -65.60 -20.72 -2.81
N ASN A 16 -65.25 -21.99 -2.99
CA ASN A 16 -65.81 -23.19 -2.36
C ASN A 16 -67.21 -23.65 -2.81
N LEU A 17 -67.28 -24.84 -3.45
CA LEU A 17 -68.44 -25.73 -3.39
C LEU A 17 -68.07 -27.23 -3.57
N TRP A 18 -67.12 -27.67 -2.73
CA TRP A 18 -66.84 -29.08 -2.34
C TRP A 18 -66.26 -30.03 -3.44
N PRO A 19 -65.96 -31.34 -3.19
CA PRO A 19 -64.59 -31.82 -3.42
C PRO A 19 -64.43 -33.03 -4.38
N GLY A 20 -63.16 -33.33 -4.69
CA GLY A 20 -62.67 -34.70 -4.58
C GLY A 20 -62.88 -35.61 -5.80
N ALA A 21 -62.13 -35.37 -6.87
CA ALA A 21 -61.75 -36.40 -7.82
C ALA A 21 -60.28 -36.21 -8.22
N SER A 22 -59.45 -37.21 -7.99
CA SER A 22 -58.14 -37.34 -8.63
C SER A 22 -58.33 -38.07 -9.95
N ASP A 23 -57.98 -37.47 -11.08
CA ASP A 23 -57.80 -38.25 -12.31
C ASP A 23 -56.77 -37.65 -13.26
N GLN A 24 -56.13 -38.52 -14.02
CA GLN A 24 -55.01 -38.16 -14.90
C GLN A 24 -55.51 -37.73 -16.28
N ILE A 25 -55.49 -36.43 -16.57
CA ILE A 25 -55.71 -35.90 -17.92
C ILE A 25 -54.45 -35.17 -18.38
N ALA A 26 -53.69 -35.81 -19.27
CA ALA A 26 -52.61 -35.16 -19.98
C ALA A 26 -53.17 -34.09 -20.93
N PRO A 27 -52.62 -32.86 -20.95
CA PRO A 27 -53.12 -31.81 -21.84
C PRO A 27 -52.77 -32.13 -23.29
N PHE A 28 -53.80 -32.27 -24.14
CA PHE A 28 -53.61 -32.40 -25.59
C PHE A 28 -53.05 -31.09 -26.18
N PRO A 29 -52.17 -31.16 -27.21
CA PRO A 29 -51.35 -30.02 -27.70
C PRO A 29 -52.12 -28.97 -28.54
N VAL A 30 -53.42 -28.80 -28.31
CA VAL A 30 -54.28 -27.88 -29.08
C VAL A 30 -53.86 -26.42 -28.90
N GLY A 31 -53.37 -26.05 -27.70
CA GLY A 31 -52.88 -24.69 -27.42
C GLY A 31 -51.62 -24.31 -28.21
N GLU A 32 -50.66 -25.24 -28.37
CA GLU A 32 -49.45 -25.00 -29.15
C GLU A 32 -49.75 -24.96 -30.65
N ALA A 33 -50.60 -25.85 -31.15
CA ALA A 33 -51.06 -25.82 -32.53
C ALA A 33 -51.77 -24.49 -32.87
N PHE A 34 -52.70 -24.03 -32.03
CA PHE A 34 -53.42 -22.78 -32.26
C PHE A 34 -52.53 -21.54 -32.12
N THR A 35 -51.63 -21.49 -31.12
CA THR A 35 -50.69 -20.36 -30.98
C THR A 35 -49.63 -20.33 -32.08
N SER A 36 -49.22 -21.48 -32.63
CA SER A 36 -48.34 -21.53 -33.81
C SER A 36 -49.04 -21.12 -35.12
N MET A 37 -50.37 -21.27 -35.24
CA MET A 37 -51.13 -20.68 -36.35
C MET A 37 -51.24 -19.16 -36.27
N VAL A 38 -51.38 -18.59 -35.07
CA VAL A 38 -51.55 -17.13 -34.86
C VAL A 38 -50.20 -16.39 -34.84
N ASP A 39 -49.13 -17.06 -34.42
CA ASP A 39 -47.77 -16.51 -34.34
C ASP A 39 -46.74 -17.49 -34.95
N PRO A 40 -46.75 -17.69 -36.28
CA PRO A 40 -45.96 -18.72 -36.96
C PRO A 40 -44.45 -18.48 -36.93
N PHE A 41 -44.00 -17.25 -36.63
CA PHE A 41 -42.60 -16.88 -36.47
C PHE A 41 -42.16 -16.72 -35.01
N GLY A 42 -43.05 -16.97 -34.04
CA GLY A 42 -42.74 -16.90 -32.61
C GLY A 42 -42.54 -15.48 -32.06
N PHE A 43 -42.74 -14.44 -32.86
CA PHE A 43 -42.44 -13.05 -32.53
C PHE A 43 -43.41 -12.49 -31.48
N GLY A 44 -44.70 -12.81 -31.58
CA GLY A 44 -45.69 -12.40 -30.59
C GLY A 44 -45.47 -13.06 -29.22
N ARG A 45 -45.08 -14.34 -29.22
CA ARG A 45 -44.73 -15.08 -28.01
C ARG A 45 -43.41 -14.60 -27.39
N ALA A 46 -42.38 -14.36 -28.21
CA ALA A 46 -41.12 -13.76 -27.76
C ALA A 46 -41.33 -12.38 -27.13
N ALA A 47 -42.18 -11.53 -27.74
CA ALA A 47 -42.55 -10.22 -27.20
C ALA A 47 -43.27 -10.37 -25.84
N ALA A 48 -44.30 -11.20 -25.75
CA ALA A 48 -45.08 -11.38 -24.52
C ALA A 48 -44.24 -11.95 -23.37
N GLY A 49 -43.30 -12.86 -23.65
CA GLY A 49 -42.33 -13.35 -22.69
C GLY A 49 -41.37 -12.26 -22.22
N TYR A 50 -40.79 -11.51 -23.17
CA TYR A 50 -39.87 -10.40 -22.86
C TYR A 50 -40.54 -9.29 -22.03
N TRP A 51 -41.78 -8.91 -22.35
CA TRP A 51 -42.53 -7.91 -21.59
C TRP A 51 -42.83 -8.37 -20.16
N ARG A 52 -43.15 -9.66 -19.95
CA ARG A 52 -43.33 -10.25 -18.61
C ARG A 52 -42.03 -10.20 -17.83
N ASP A 53 -40.96 -10.76 -18.39
CA ASP A 53 -39.64 -10.78 -17.78
C ASP A 53 -39.11 -9.37 -17.46
N SER A 54 -39.33 -8.38 -18.33
CA SER A 54 -38.91 -6.99 -18.09
C SER A 54 -39.67 -6.35 -16.93
N ILE A 55 -40.96 -6.66 -16.75
CA ILE A 55 -41.76 -6.20 -15.60
C ILE A 55 -41.28 -6.90 -14.31
N GLU A 56 -41.04 -8.21 -14.36
CA GLU A 56 -40.49 -8.97 -13.23
C GLU A 56 -39.12 -8.43 -12.79
N ARG A 57 -38.17 -8.29 -13.72
CA ARG A 57 -36.84 -7.70 -13.46
C ARG A 57 -36.93 -6.27 -12.95
N SER A 58 -37.89 -5.47 -13.43
CA SER A 58 -38.12 -4.11 -12.94
C SER A 58 -38.58 -4.09 -11.47
N VAL A 59 -39.53 -4.95 -11.10
CA VAL A 59 -40.01 -5.05 -9.71
C VAL A 59 -38.88 -5.47 -8.77
N LEU A 60 -38.11 -6.50 -9.15
CA LEU A 60 -36.98 -6.99 -8.36
C LEU A 60 -35.87 -5.93 -8.25
N TYR A 61 -35.54 -5.22 -9.33
CA TYR A 61 -34.59 -4.10 -9.32
C TYR A 61 -35.01 -2.99 -8.35
N TRP A 62 -36.28 -2.57 -8.38
CA TRP A 62 -36.75 -1.54 -7.44
C TRP A 62 -36.76 -2.01 -5.98
N ASP A 63 -36.99 -3.31 -5.72
CA ASP A 63 -36.87 -3.89 -4.38
C ASP A 63 -35.41 -3.90 -3.88
N VAL A 64 -34.45 -4.29 -4.72
CA VAL A 64 -33.01 -4.19 -4.37
C VAL A 64 -32.58 -2.74 -4.14
N MET A 65 -33.07 -1.80 -4.96
CA MET A 65 -32.77 -0.38 -4.77
C MET A 65 -33.41 0.20 -3.50
N ARG A 66 -34.51 -0.38 -3.01
CA ARG A 66 -35.14 -0.10 -1.71
C ARG A 66 -34.35 -0.70 -0.54
N GLU A 67 -33.91 -1.95 -0.65
CA GLU A 67 -33.03 -2.61 0.33
C GLU A 67 -31.72 -1.84 0.51
N ARG A 68 -31.14 -1.37 -0.60
CA ARG A 68 -29.95 -0.51 -0.61
C ARG A 68 -30.13 0.78 0.21
N GLY A 69 -31.25 1.47 0.04
CA GLY A 69 -31.54 2.68 0.82
C GLY A 69 -31.82 2.38 2.28
N ASN A 70 -32.44 1.24 2.59
CA ASN A 70 -32.57 0.77 3.97
C ASN A 70 -31.21 0.49 4.63
N GLN A 71 -30.33 -0.26 3.96
CA GLN A 71 -28.98 -0.57 4.45
C GLN A 71 -28.15 0.70 4.65
N TYR A 72 -28.27 1.70 3.75
CA TYR A 72 -27.66 3.01 3.94
C TYR A 72 -28.18 3.72 5.20
N LEU A 73 -29.50 3.71 5.44
CA LEU A 73 -30.08 4.36 6.61
C LEU A 73 -29.71 3.65 7.92
N GLU A 74 -29.72 2.31 7.94
CA GLU A 74 -29.24 1.48 9.05
C GLU A 74 -27.78 1.79 9.37
N HIS A 75 -26.91 1.79 8.35
CA HIS A 75 -25.49 2.08 8.50
C HIS A 75 -25.25 3.51 9.01
N MET A 76 -25.98 4.51 8.50
CA MET A 76 -25.89 5.90 8.99
C MET A 76 -26.52 6.13 10.38
N GLU A 77 -27.17 5.13 10.97
CA GLU A 77 -27.68 5.15 12.35
C GLU A 77 -26.74 4.43 13.34
N GLN A 78 -25.65 3.82 12.86
CA GLN A 78 -24.59 3.26 13.69
C GLN A 78 -23.68 4.36 14.28
N THR A 79 -23.19 4.16 15.52
CA THR A 79 -22.27 5.11 16.18
C THR A 79 -20.86 5.12 15.58
N LYS A 80 -20.42 3.98 15.04
CA LYS A 80 -19.09 3.78 14.43
C LYS A 80 -19.21 3.04 13.08
N PRO A 81 -19.86 3.64 12.07
CA PRO A 81 -20.12 2.96 10.81
C PRO A 81 -18.81 2.71 10.06
N ASN A 82 -18.50 1.44 9.91
CA ASN A 82 -17.40 0.90 9.11
C ASN A 82 -17.90 -0.37 8.39
N VAL A 83 -17.14 -0.86 7.41
CA VAL A 83 -17.47 -2.07 6.65
C VAL A 83 -16.48 -3.21 6.88
N LEU A 84 -15.71 -3.18 7.97
CA LEU A 84 -14.66 -4.16 8.24
C LEU A 84 -15.27 -5.56 8.44
N GLY A 85 -14.77 -6.55 7.72
CA GLY A 85 -15.25 -7.94 7.76
C GLY A 85 -14.73 -8.77 8.94
N PHE A 86 -14.20 -8.12 9.98
CA PHE A 86 -13.50 -8.76 11.11
C PHE A 86 -13.90 -8.11 12.44
N ASP A 87 -14.01 -8.92 13.49
CA ASP A 87 -14.20 -8.44 14.85
C ASP A 87 -12.96 -7.63 15.31
N THR A 88 -13.19 -6.56 16.05
CA THR A 88 -12.15 -5.60 16.45
C THR A 88 -12.32 -5.10 17.87
N GLU A 89 -11.19 -4.68 18.46
CA GLU A 89 -11.10 -4.03 19.76
C GLU A 89 -10.39 -2.69 19.60
N VAL A 90 -10.95 -1.62 20.18
CA VAL A 90 -10.31 -0.29 20.17
C VAL A 90 -9.19 -0.27 21.21
N LEU A 91 -7.95 -0.04 20.77
CA LEU A 91 -6.79 0.11 21.65
C LEU A 91 -6.55 1.57 22.02
N ILE A 92 -6.64 2.47 21.06
CA ILE A 92 -6.53 3.92 21.27
C ILE A 92 -7.64 4.63 20.49
N ASP A 93 -8.39 5.47 21.19
CA ASP A 93 -9.33 6.44 20.63
C ASP A 93 -8.58 7.77 20.44
N GLY A 94 -8.39 8.21 19.19
CA GLY A 94 -7.62 9.40 18.84
C GLY A 94 -8.15 10.69 19.47
N ARG A 95 -9.41 10.70 19.94
CA ARG A 95 -10.04 11.83 20.63
C ARG A 95 -9.52 12.03 22.05
N THR A 96 -8.77 11.04 22.57
CA THR A 96 -8.10 11.09 23.88
C THR A 96 -6.64 11.54 23.82
N LEU A 97 -6.09 11.76 22.61
CA LEU A 97 -4.73 12.25 22.41
C LEU A 97 -4.61 13.76 22.70
N PRO A 98 -3.39 14.30 22.94
CA PRO A 98 -3.17 15.72 23.20
C PRO A 98 -3.65 16.66 22.08
N HIS A 99 -3.71 16.14 20.85
CA HIS A 99 -4.39 16.75 19.71
C HIS A 99 -5.50 15.78 19.26
N PRO A 100 -6.76 16.00 19.67
CA PRO A 100 -7.86 15.09 19.39
C PRO A 100 -8.08 14.89 17.88
N THR A 101 -8.20 13.63 17.46
CA THR A 101 -8.59 13.26 16.10
C THR A 101 -9.70 12.23 16.09
N ASN A 102 -10.47 12.17 15.00
CA ASN A 102 -11.51 11.17 14.80
C ASN A 102 -10.99 9.78 14.42
N TYR A 103 -9.68 9.51 14.52
CA TYR A 103 -9.07 8.24 14.14
C TYR A 103 -8.99 7.28 15.33
N GLU A 104 -9.00 5.97 15.07
CA GLU A 104 -8.94 4.93 16.10
C GLU A 104 -7.98 3.80 15.69
N LEU A 105 -7.11 3.39 16.61
CA LEU A 105 -6.29 2.17 16.46
C LEU A 105 -7.11 0.97 16.93
N LEU A 106 -7.38 0.04 16.02
CA LEU A 106 -8.07 -1.21 16.28
C LEU A 106 -7.10 -2.40 16.26
N ARG A 107 -7.23 -3.31 17.23
CA ARG A 107 -6.70 -4.69 17.13
C ARG A 107 -7.71 -5.53 16.37
N VAL A 108 -7.27 -6.22 15.32
CA VAL A 108 -8.10 -7.15 14.55
C VAL A 108 -8.05 -8.52 15.22
N LEU A 109 -9.21 -9.07 15.57
CA LEU A 109 -9.29 -10.35 16.25
C LEU A 109 -9.26 -11.49 15.22
N PRO A 110 -8.42 -12.53 15.42
CA PRO A 110 -8.36 -13.65 14.49
C PRO A 110 -9.63 -14.50 14.54
N PRO A 111 -10.19 -14.93 13.40
CA PRO A 111 -11.20 -15.98 13.34
C PRO A 111 -10.74 -17.24 14.09
N SER A 112 -11.66 -17.96 14.72
CA SER A 112 -11.38 -19.07 15.66
C SER A 112 -10.60 -20.28 15.11
N HIS A 113 -10.26 -20.29 13.82
CA HIS A 113 -9.48 -21.31 13.13
C HIS A 113 -8.08 -20.81 12.71
N ILE A 114 -7.76 -19.54 12.96
CA ILE A 114 -6.47 -18.91 12.67
C ILE A 114 -5.70 -18.74 13.97
N GLN A 115 -4.48 -19.28 14.01
CA GLN A 115 -3.53 -19.02 15.10
C GLN A 115 -2.59 -17.88 14.69
N ILE A 116 -2.42 -16.92 15.59
CA ILE A 116 -1.51 -15.79 15.43
C ILE A 116 -0.26 -16.06 16.27
N ASP A 117 0.90 -15.78 15.70
CA ASP A 117 2.19 -15.87 16.35
C ASP A 117 2.64 -14.46 16.81
N PRO A 118 2.69 -14.18 18.13
CA PRO A 118 3.12 -12.88 18.64
C PRO A 118 4.60 -12.57 18.38
N ALA A 119 5.42 -13.55 17.96
CA ALA A 119 6.80 -13.32 17.56
C ALA A 119 6.96 -12.86 16.11
N LYS A 120 5.88 -12.89 15.30
CA LYS A 120 5.88 -12.37 13.93
C LYS A 120 5.65 -10.86 13.90
N ARG A 121 6.27 -10.22 12.90
CA ARG A 121 6.07 -8.80 12.56
C ARG A 121 4.59 -8.40 12.59
N PRO A 122 4.20 -7.35 13.34
CA PRO A 122 2.84 -6.83 13.29
C PRO A 122 2.55 -6.14 11.94
N PHE A 123 1.31 -6.28 11.48
CA PHE A 123 0.78 -5.65 10.26
C PHE A 123 -0.25 -4.57 10.63
N VAL A 124 -0.16 -3.41 9.99
CA VAL A 124 -1.06 -2.27 10.22
C VAL A 124 -1.64 -1.80 8.88
N VAL A 125 -2.95 -1.94 8.69
CA VAL A 125 -3.64 -1.48 7.47
C VAL A 125 -4.36 -0.16 7.74
N VAL A 126 -4.22 0.81 6.84
CA VAL A 126 -4.78 2.17 6.97
C VAL A 126 -5.59 2.53 5.73
N ASP A 127 -6.85 2.90 5.95
CA ASP A 127 -7.83 3.12 4.88
C ASP A 127 -7.96 4.59 4.42
N PRO A 128 -8.32 4.83 3.15
CA PRO A 128 -8.47 6.16 2.61
C PRO A 128 -9.74 6.85 3.10
N ARG A 129 -9.61 8.01 3.73
CA ARG A 129 -10.71 8.96 4.03
C ARG A 129 -11.12 9.77 2.80
N ALA A 130 -11.16 9.13 1.63
CA ALA A 130 -11.51 9.70 0.33
C ALA A 130 -13.03 9.92 0.14
N GLY A 131 -13.71 10.42 1.18
CA GLY A 131 -15.15 10.66 1.21
C GLY A 131 -16.03 9.45 1.58
N HIS A 132 -15.47 8.24 1.54
CA HIS A 132 -16.07 7.00 2.04
C HIS A 132 -15.61 6.68 3.48
N GLY A 133 -16.34 5.80 4.15
CA GLY A 133 -16.01 5.26 5.47
C GLY A 133 -14.96 4.13 5.45
N PRO A 134 -14.39 3.79 6.62
CA PRO A 134 -13.32 2.80 6.73
C PRO A 134 -13.86 1.36 6.73
N GLY A 135 -12.94 0.40 6.63
CA GLY A 135 -13.16 -1.04 6.63
C GLY A 135 -12.90 -1.71 5.27
N ILE A 136 -12.46 -0.95 4.26
CA ILE A 136 -12.34 -1.42 2.89
C ILE A 136 -11.12 -2.35 2.68
N GLY A 137 -9.96 -2.04 3.29
CA GLY A 137 -8.79 -2.94 3.36
C GLY A 137 -9.00 -4.23 4.19
N GLY A 138 -10.15 -4.36 4.85
CA GLY A 138 -10.60 -5.56 5.55
C GLY A 138 -11.99 -6.06 5.15
N PHE A 139 -12.53 -5.62 4.00
CA PHE A 139 -13.94 -5.84 3.63
C PHE A 139 -14.31 -7.32 3.35
N LYS A 140 -13.32 -8.20 3.18
CA LYS A 140 -13.50 -9.61 2.80
C LYS A 140 -12.48 -10.51 3.51
N PRO A 141 -12.74 -11.83 3.67
CA PRO A 141 -11.72 -12.80 4.11
C PRO A 141 -10.50 -12.88 3.17
N ASP A 142 -10.67 -12.50 1.90
CA ASP A 142 -9.60 -12.32 0.91
C ASP A 142 -9.35 -10.82 0.69
N SER A 143 -8.80 -10.18 1.72
CA SER A 143 -8.34 -8.77 1.77
C SER A 143 -6.94 -8.72 2.37
N GLU A 144 -6.31 -7.54 2.42
CA GLU A 144 -4.97 -7.34 2.98
C GLU A 144 -4.87 -7.85 4.44
N LEU A 145 -5.82 -7.46 5.29
CA LEU A 145 -5.92 -8.00 6.66
C LEU A 145 -6.18 -9.50 6.68
N GLY A 146 -7.06 -10.00 5.80
CA GLY A 146 -7.36 -11.43 5.70
C GLY A 146 -6.15 -12.28 5.28
N VAL A 147 -5.27 -11.73 4.44
CA VAL A 147 -4.02 -12.35 3.99
C VAL A 147 -2.99 -12.38 5.12
N ALA A 148 -2.77 -11.25 5.80
CA ALA A 148 -1.83 -11.17 6.93
C ALA A 148 -2.25 -12.06 8.11
N LEU A 149 -3.55 -12.11 8.44
CA LEU A 149 -4.11 -13.03 9.43
C LEU A 149 -3.87 -14.50 9.04
N LYS A 150 -4.12 -14.90 7.79
CA LYS A 150 -3.86 -16.28 7.30
C LYS A 150 -2.38 -16.65 7.34
N ALA A 151 -1.48 -15.69 7.14
CA ALA A 151 -0.04 -15.86 7.32
C ALA A 151 0.39 -15.89 8.81
N GLY A 152 -0.54 -15.66 9.75
CA GLY A 152 -0.35 -15.76 11.19
C GLY A 152 0.21 -14.50 11.86
N HIS A 153 0.17 -13.34 11.21
CA HIS A 153 0.73 -12.09 11.73
C HIS A 153 -0.24 -11.34 12.67
N PRO A 154 0.24 -10.69 13.74
CA PRO A 154 -0.58 -9.79 14.56
C PRO A 154 -1.11 -8.63 13.72
N CYS A 155 -2.43 -8.50 13.57
CA CYS A 155 -3.04 -7.54 12.65
C CYS A 155 -3.75 -6.38 13.37
N TYR A 156 -3.54 -5.18 12.85
CA TYR A 156 -4.08 -3.92 13.34
C TYR A 156 -4.67 -3.12 12.19
N PHE A 157 -5.64 -2.27 12.51
CA PHE A 157 -6.31 -1.41 11.55
C PHE A 157 -6.44 0.00 12.10
N ILE A 158 -6.07 1.00 11.31
CA ILE A 158 -6.29 2.42 11.66
C ILE A 158 -7.53 2.90 10.91
N GLY A 159 -8.62 3.09 11.65
CA GLY A 159 -9.90 3.56 11.14
C GLY A 159 -10.22 4.99 11.56
N PHE A 160 -11.38 5.50 11.13
CA PHE A 160 -11.84 6.86 11.49
C PHE A 160 -13.37 6.96 11.59
N LEU A 161 -13.85 7.83 12.48
CA LEU A 161 -15.28 8.11 12.68
C LEU A 161 -15.81 9.07 11.60
N PRO A 162 -17.13 9.15 11.34
CA PRO A 162 -17.66 9.88 10.18
C PRO A 162 -17.50 11.40 10.18
N PHE A 163 -17.15 11.99 11.32
CA PHE A 163 -16.94 13.43 11.50
C PHE A 163 -15.56 13.66 12.13
N PRO A 164 -14.83 14.72 11.75
CA PRO A 164 -13.59 15.14 12.42
C PRO A 164 -13.87 15.69 13.82
N GLU A 165 -12.84 15.74 14.66
CA GLU A 165 -12.88 16.54 15.88
C GLU A 165 -12.76 18.06 15.56
N PRO A 166 -13.31 18.96 16.40
CA PRO A 166 -13.25 20.39 16.15
C PRO A 166 -11.81 20.94 16.13
N GLY A 167 -11.38 21.48 14.99
CA GLY A 167 -10.03 22.03 14.81
C GLY A 167 -8.97 21.02 14.36
N GLN A 168 -9.35 19.75 14.17
CA GLN A 168 -8.47 18.70 13.61
C GLN A 168 -7.88 19.11 12.25
N THR A 169 -6.60 18.83 12.05
CA THR A 169 -5.87 19.01 10.78
C THR A 169 -5.11 17.74 10.39
N VAL A 170 -4.57 17.71 9.18
CA VAL A 170 -3.75 16.59 8.67
C VAL A 170 -2.52 16.31 9.54
N GLU A 171 -1.93 17.34 10.14
CA GLU A 171 -0.77 17.18 11.04
C GLU A 171 -1.14 16.45 12.34
N ASP A 172 -2.32 16.74 12.91
CA ASP A 172 -2.82 16.05 14.11
C ASP A 172 -3.11 14.57 13.83
N VAL A 173 -3.60 14.26 12.61
CA VAL A 173 -3.84 12.88 12.16
C VAL A 173 -2.52 12.13 11.96
N VAL A 174 -1.51 12.75 11.35
CA VAL A 174 -0.18 12.15 11.16
C VAL A 174 0.49 11.87 12.52
N GLU A 175 0.39 12.78 13.49
CA GLU A 175 0.88 12.54 14.86
C GLU A 175 0.06 11.46 15.61
N ALA A 176 -1.24 11.32 15.32
CA ALA A 176 -2.04 10.21 15.82
C ALA A 176 -1.61 8.86 15.23
N GLU A 177 -1.36 8.77 13.91
CA GLU A 177 -0.81 7.58 13.24
C GLU A 177 0.56 7.18 13.83
N ILE A 178 1.45 8.15 14.07
CA ILE A 178 2.73 7.96 14.76
C ILE A 178 2.52 7.40 16.18
N ALA A 179 1.60 7.98 16.96
CA ALA A 179 1.29 7.52 18.32
C ALA A 179 0.73 6.09 18.34
N PHE A 180 -0.12 5.75 17.36
CA PHE A 180 -0.66 4.40 17.18
C PHE A 180 0.45 3.39 16.86
N LEU A 181 1.37 3.70 15.96
CA LEU A 181 2.50 2.81 15.62
C LEU A 181 3.46 2.61 16.78
N ARG A 182 3.75 3.67 17.55
CA ARG A 182 4.50 3.57 18.82
C ARG A 182 3.82 2.61 19.81
N HIS A 183 2.49 2.62 19.89
CA HIS A 183 1.74 1.68 20.72
C HIS A 183 1.76 0.25 20.17
N VAL A 184 1.64 0.05 18.86
CA VAL A 184 1.78 -1.28 18.23
C VAL A 184 3.16 -1.88 18.54
N ILE A 185 4.25 -1.11 18.42
CA ILE A 185 5.60 -1.56 18.79
C ILE A 185 5.67 -1.95 20.27
N ALA A 186 5.07 -1.15 21.17
CA ALA A 186 5.05 -1.44 22.60
C ALA A 186 4.26 -2.71 23.00
N LEU A 187 3.40 -3.23 22.12
CA LEU A 187 2.68 -4.50 22.31
C LEU A 187 3.49 -5.74 21.85
N HIS A 188 4.59 -5.54 21.11
CA HIS A 188 5.43 -6.62 20.55
C HIS A 188 6.91 -6.52 20.97
N PRO A 189 7.23 -6.39 22.28
CA PRO A 189 8.59 -6.13 22.74
C PRO A 189 9.59 -7.27 22.47
N GLU A 190 9.10 -8.50 22.29
CA GLU A 190 9.91 -9.67 21.92
C GLU A 190 10.25 -9.71 20.42
N THR A 191 9.64 -8.85 19.60
CA THR A 191 9.91 -8.79 18.15
C THR A 191 11.03 -7.80 17.85
N ALA A 192 12.01 -8.22 17.06
CA ALA A 192 13.06 -7.34 16.55
C ALA A 192 12.62 -6.55 15.29
N GLU A 193 11.34 -6.61 14.93
CA GLU A 193 10.82 -6.20 13.62
C GLU A 193 9.73 -5.14 13.75
N LYS A 194 10.02 -3.95 13.21
CA LYS A 194 9.08 -2.83 13.16
C LYS A 194 7.86 -3.17 12.27
N PRO A 195 6.66 -2.64 12.59
CA PRO A 195 5.42 -3.00 11.90
C PRO A 195 5.49 -2.75 10.39
N MET A 196 4.98 -3.69 9.60
CA MET A 196 4.65 -3.41 8.20
C MET A 196 3.39 -2.54 8.17
N VAL A 197 3.40 -1.48 7.36
CA VAL A 197 2.26 -0.57 7.24
C VAL A 197 1.75 -0.53 5.80
N VAL A 198 0.46 -0.79 5.60
CA VAL A 198 -0.23 -0.71 4.30
C VAL A 198 -1.07 0.57 4.27
N GLY A 199 -0.74 1.49 3.36
CA GLY A 199 -1.43 2.76 3.19
C GLY A 199 -2.21 2.81 1.87
N ASN A 200 -3.53 2.65 1.95
CA ASN A 200 -4.40 2.59 0.78
C ASN A 200 -4.78 3.98 0.26
N CYS A 201 -4.54 4.23 -1.03
CA CYS A 201 -4.87 5.47 -1.74
C CYS A 201 -4.49 6.73 -0.97
N GLN A 202 -5.47 7.44 -0.40
CA GLN A 202 -5.29 8.68 0.34
C GLN A 202 -4.52 8.47 1.65
N ALA A 203 -4.65 7.32 2.30
CA ALA A 203 -3.84 7.01 3.48
C ALA A 203 -2.35 6.89 3.13
N GLY A 204 -2.00 6.32 1.97
CA GLY A 204 -0.61 6.07 1.57
C GLY A 204 0.30 7.31 1.64
N TRP A 205 -0.21 8.50 1.28
CA TRP A 205 0.56 9.72 1.44
C TRP A 205 0.62 10.24 2.88
N GLN A 206 -0.36 9.94 3.75
CA GLN A 206 -0.26 10.21 5.19
C GLN A 206 0.83 9.36 5.83
N ILE A 207 0.86 8.06 5.51
CA ILE A 207 1.87 7.13 6.05
C ILE A 207 3.28 7.58 5.66
N MET A 208 3.45 8.06 4.42
CA MET A 208 4.71 8.63 3.94
C MET A 208 5.09 9.95 4.65
N MET A 209 4.12 10.79 5.03
CA MET A 209 4.40 11.96 5.90
C MET A 209 4.86 11.52 7.29
N ALA A 210 4.17 10.55 7.90
CA ALA A 210 4.52 10.00 9.21
C ALA A 210 5.92 9.37 9.21
N ALA A 211 6.25 8.56 8.21
CA ALA A 211 7.55 7.91 8.06
C ALA A 211 8.70 8.87 7.71
N ALA A 212 8.39 10.05 7.17
CA ALA A 212 9.37 11.12 6.92
C ALA A 212 9.66 11.99 8.15
N LEU A 213 8.73 12.03 9.12
CA LEU A 213 8.88 12.71 10.41
C LEU A 213 9.48 11.80 11.48
N GLU A 214 9.06 10.54 11.51
CA GLU A 214 9.38 9.54 12.53
C GLU A 214 9.75 8.19 11.89
N PRO A 215 10.83 8.13 11.08
CA PRO A 215 11.23 6.90 10.38
C PRO A 215 11.50 5.72 11.32
N ASP A 216 11.74 5.99 12.61
CA ASP A 216 12.01 4.94 13.59
C ASP A 216 10.77 4.12 14.01
N VAL A 217 9.54 4.53 13.70
CA VAL A 217 8.32 3.77 14.06
C VAL A 217 7.84 2.83 12.94
N PHE A 218 8.54 2.76 11.81
CA PHE A 218 8.13 2.05 10.60
C PHE A 218 9.01 0.84 10.26
N GLY A 219 8.40 -0.30 9.99
CA GLY A 219 8.97 -1.33 9.12
C GLY A 219 8.71 -1.00 7.66
N PRO A 220 8.76 -1.98 6.75
CA PRO A 220 8.43 -1.78 5.34
C PRO A 220 7.03 -1.17 5.13
N ILE A 221 6.92 -0.33 4.11
CA ILE A 221 5.71 0.44 3.81
C ILE A 221 5.18 0.01 2.45
N LEU A 222 3.93 -0.46 2.37
CA LEU A 222 3.24 -0.74 1.12
C LEU A 222 2.22 0.38 0.85
N ILE A 223 2.41 1.15 -0.22
CA ILE A 223 1.44 2.15 -0.65
C ILE A 223 0.71 1.68 -1.92
N ALA A 224 -0.61 1.51 -1.82
CA ALA A 224 -1.43 0.90 -2.86
C ALA A 224 -2.37 1.94 -3.50
N GLY A 225 -2.17 2.24 -4.79
CA GLY A 225 -2.93 3.27 -5.51
C GLY A 225 -2.75 4.69 -4.95
N ALA A 226 -1.67 4.97 -4.23
CA ALA A 226 -1.45 6.23 -3.51
C ALA A 226 -0.78 7.31 -4.39
N PRO A 227 -1.42 8.47 -4.62
CA PRO A 227 -0.81 9.57 -5.36
C PRO A 227 0.20 10.31 -4.49
N LEU A 228 1.41 10.51 -5.00
CA LEU A 228 2.48 11.29 -4.37
C LEU A 228 3.03 12.42 -5.26
N SER A 229 2.94 12.30 -6.59
CA SER A 229 3.24 13.39 -7.54
C SER A 229 1.97 13.82 -8.26
N TYR A 230 1.30 14.85 -7.73
CA TYR A 230 -0.08 15.17 -8.10
C TYR A 230 -0.24 15.90 -9.44
N TRP A 231 0.87 16.37 -10.02
CA TRP A 231 0.90 17.00 -11.34
C TRP A 231 1.22 16.01 -12.47
N ALA A 232 1.82 14.85 -12.17
CA ALA A 232 2.23 13.88 -13.17
C ALA A 232 1.03 13.19 -13.87
N GLY A 233 1.21 12.74 -15.11
CA GLY A 233 0.14 12.10 -15.88
C GLY A 233 0.40 12.04 -17.38
N GLU A 234 -0.12 11.01 -18.03
CA GLU A 234 -0.09 10.82 -19.49
C GLU A 234 -1.15 11.69 -20.18
N HIS A 235 -0.81 12.33 -21.31
CA HIS A 235 -1.77 13.12 -22.10
C HIS A 235 -2.83 12.22 -22.73
N GLY A 236 -4.08 12.65 -22.71
CA GLY A 236 -5.23 11.90 -23.21
C GLY A 236 -5.77 10.82 -22.26
N LYS A 237 -5.23 10.68 -21.03
CA LYS A 237 -5.70 9.76 -19.99
C LYS A 237 -5.83 10.46 -18.62
N ALA A 238 -6.46 9.78 -17.66
CA ALA A 238 -6.58 10.19 -16.25
C ALA A 238 -6.76 11.72 -16.02
N PRO A 239 -7.75 12.36 -16.68
CA PRO A 239 -7.84 13.82 -16.80
C PRO A 239 -8.18 14.55 -15.50
N MET A 240 -8.38 13.82 -14.37
CA MET A 240 -8.74 14.41 -13.09
C MET A 240 -7.74 15.49 -12.64
N ARG A 241 -6.43 15.32 -12.94
CA ARG A 241 -5.37 16.28 -12.58
C ARG A 241 -5.68 17.72 -13.03
N TYR A 242 -6.35 17.90 -14.17
CA TYR A 242 -6.69 19.23 -14.71
C TYR A 242 -7.84 19.93 -13.97
N THR A 243 -8.66 19.20 -13.22
CA THR A 243 -9.95 19.71 -12.65
C THR A 243 -9.75 20.90 -11.70
N GLY A 244 -8.68 20.87 -10.89
CA GLY A 244 -8.33 21.98 -10.00
C GLY A 244 -7.96 23.26 -10.78
N GLY A 245 -7.34 23.12 -11.94
CA GLY A 245 -7.11 24.24 -12.87
C GLY A 245 -8.43 24.75 -13.46
N MET A 246 -9.30 23.87 -13.94
CA MET A 246 -10.56 24.27 -14.58
C MET A 246 -11.59 24.91 -13.63
N THR A 247 -11.43 24.75 -12.31
CA THR A 247 -12.24 25.46 -11.29
C THR A 247 -11.61 26.79 -10.83
N GLY A 248 -10.43 27.15 -11.34
CA GLY A 248 -9.69 28.34 -10.91
C GLY A 248 -8.99 28.15 -9.55
N GLY A 249 -8.70 26.91 -9.16
CA GLY A 249 -8.01 26.57 -7.93
C GLY A 249 -8.93 26.17 -6.76
N SER A 250 -8.32 26.12 -5.57
CA SER A 250 -8.88 25.56 -4.34
C SER A 250 -9.93 26.42 -3.63
N TRP A 251 -10.25 27.62 -4.12
CA TRP A 251 -11.26 28.50 -3.51
C TRP A 251 -12.64 27.83 -3.41
N ILE A 252 -12.95 26.90 -4.32
CA ILE A 252 -14.18 26.09 -4.29
C ILE A 252 -14.22 25.12 -3.10
N THR A 253 -13.07 24.64 -2.63
CA THR A 253 -12.92 23.80 -1.43
C THR A 253 -13.22 24.61 -0.17
N ALA A 254 -12.75 25.85 -0.09
CA ALA A 254 -13.10 26.77 0.98
C ALA A 254 -14.61 27.06 0.96
N LEU A 255 -15.18 27.49 -0.17
CA LEU A 255 -16.60 27.79 -0.31
C LEU A 255 -17.51 26.62 0.08
N THR A 256 -17.21 25.40 -0.38
CA THR A 256 -18.01 24.21 -0.04
C THR A 256 -17.86 23.81 1.44
N SER A 257 -16.72 24.10 2.07
CA SER A 257 -16.51 23.94 3.51
C SER A 257 -17.27 24.98 4.33
N ASP A 258 -17.31 26.24 3.89
CA ASP A 258 -18.03 27.33 4.54
C ASP A 258 -19.56 27.15 4.44
N ILE A 259 -20.06 26.71 3.26
CA ILE A 259 -21.44 26.21 3.08
C ILE A 259 -21.71 25.02 4.01
N GLY A 260 -20.69 24.20 4.27
CA GLY A 260 -20.73 23.11 5.24
C GLY A 260 -20.65 23.53 6.71
N ASN A 261 -20.59 24.82 7.04
CA ASN A 261 -20.30 25.37 8.38
C ASN A 261 -18.96 24.80 8.92
N GLY A 262 -17.88 24.96 8.16
CA GLY A 262 -16.54 24.45 8.46
C GLY A 262 -16.34 22.95 8.20
N LEU A 263 -17.32 22.26 7.60
CA LEU A 263 -17.32 20.80 7.42
C LEU A 263 -17.67 20.39 5.98
N PHE A 264 -16.67 19.97 5.22
CA PHE A 264 -16.80 19.50 3.83
C PHE A 264 -17.50 18.13 3.77
N ASP A 265 -18.57 18.01 2.98
CA ASP A 265 -19.26 16.72 2.76
C ASP A 265 -18.47 15.83 1.79
N GLY A 266 -18.01 14.67 2.25
CA GLY A 266 -17.27 13.70 1.44
C GLY A 266 -18.05 13.21 0.22
N ALA A 267 -19.37 13.38 0.20
CA ALA A 267 -20.21 13.10 -0.97
C ALA A 267 -19.86 13.92 -2.22
N TRP A 268 -19.16 15.05 -2.10
CA TRP A 268 -18.58 15.75 -3.25
C TRP A 268 -17.36 15.02 -3.85
N LEU A 269 -16.55 14.31 -3.03
CA LEU A 269 -15.45 13.47 -3.52
C LEU A 269 -16.00 12.22 -4.22
N VAL A 270 -16.97 11.54 -3.60
CA VAL A 270 -17.67 10.39 -4.21
C VAL A 270 -18.29 10.79 -5.55
N GLN A 271 -18.95 11.95 -5.63
CA GLN A 271 -19.49 12.46 -6.89
C GLN A 271 -18.41 12.73 -7.95
N ASN A 272 -17.21 13.16 -7.57
CA ASN A 272 -16.12 13.37 -8.52
C ASN A 272 -15.58 12.04 -9.08
N PHE A 273 -15.47 10.98 -8.25
CA PHE A 273 -15.15 9.63 -8.75
C PHE A 273 -16.26 9.08 -9.67
N GLU A 274 -17.53 9.23 -9.29
CA GLU A 274 -18.68 8.84 -10.11
C GLU A 274 -18.73 9.54 -11.48
N ARG A 275 -18.27 10.79 -11.55
CA ARG A 275 -18.24 11.60 -12.79
C ARG A 275 -17.18 11.13 -13.79
N LEU A 276 -16.14 10.40 -13.39
CA LEU A 276 -15.09 9.94 -14.31
C LEU A 276 -15.66 9.02 -15.39
N ASN A 277 -16.46 8.04 -14.97
CA ASN A 277 -17.04 7.02 -15.84
C ASN A 277 -18.58 7.11 -15.83
N PRO A 278 -19.18 8.12 -16.49
CA PRO A 278 -20.63 8.34 -16.48
C PRO A 278 -21.39 7.17 -17.14
N ALA A 279 -20.77 6.48 -18.11
CA ALA A 279 -21.31 5.27 -18.71
C ALA A 279 -21.48 4.14 -17.69
N ASN A 280 -20.52 3.98 -16.78
CA ASN A 280 -20.62 3.02 -15.69
C ASN A 280 -21.63 3.45 -14.61
N THR A 281 -21.48 4.68 -14.10
CA THR A 281 -22.27 5.22 -13.00
C THR A 281 -23.76 5.31 -13.32
N TYR A 282 -24.13 5.92 -14.44
CA TYR A 282 -25.52 6.22 -14.78
C TYR A 282 -26.23 5.09 -15.53
N TRP A 283 -25.50 4.14 -16.12
CA TRP A 283 -26.09 3.07 -16.91
C TRP A 283 -25.53 1.69 -16.61
N LYS A 284 -24.29 1.37 -17.02
CA LYS A 284 -23.76 -0.02 -17.06
C LYS A 284 -23.89 -0.76 -15.73
N LYS A 285 -23.57 -0.12 -14.60
CA LYS A 285 -23.69 -0.71 -13.25
C LYS A 285 -25.14 -1.08 -12.91
N GLN A 286 -26.08 -0.19 -13.22
CA GLN A 286 -27.50 -0.38 -12.92
C GLN A 286 -28.17 -1.36 -13.90
N TYR A 287 -27.81 -1.29 -15.18
CA TYR A 287 -28.24 -2.24 -16.20
C TYR A 287 -27.72 -3.65 -15.90
N HIS A 288 -26.47 -3.83 -15.48
CA HIS A 288 -25.93 -5.15 -15.11
C HIS A 288 -26.71 -5.78 -13.94
N LEU A 289 -27.08 -5.00 -12.92
CA LEU A 289 -27.99 -5.45 -11.86
C LEU A 289 -29.37 -5.82 -12.41
N TYR A 290 -30.00 -4.96 -13.22
CA TYR A 290 -31.32 -5.22 -13.82
C TYR A 290 -31.32 -6.44 -14.76
N ASP A 291 -30.24 -6.65 -15.52
CA ASP A 291 -30.03 -7.77 -16.44
C ASP A 291 -29.82 -9.10 -15.70
N ASN A 292 -29.10 -9.08 -14.58
CA ASN A 292 -28.68 -10.27 -13.81
C ASN A 292 -29.36 -10.31 -12.43
N ILE A 293 -30.56 -9.74 -12.29
CA ILE A 293 -31.19 -9.46 -10.99
C ILE A 293 -31.37 -10.70 -10.11
N ASP A 294 -31.58 -11.85 -10.74
CA ASP A 294 -31.76 -13.16 -10.10
C ASP A 294 -30.48 -13.70 -9.41
N THR A 295 -29.30 -13.07 -9.64
CA THR A 295 -28.01 -13.49 -9.04
C THR A 295 -27.16 -12.34 -8.51
N GLU A 296 -27.15 -11.18 -9.16
CA GLU A 296 -26.25 -10.05 -8.88
C GLU A 296 -26.60 -9.27 -7.59
N SER A 297 -27.87 -9.31 -7.18
CA SER A 297 -28.45 -8.51 -6.10
C SER A 297 -27.61 -8.47 -4.82
N LYS A 298 -27.10 -9.63 -4.37
CA LYS A 298 -26.28 -9.71 -3.15
C LYS A 298 -24.94 -8.98 -3.31
N ARG A 299 -24.21 -9.21 -4.40
CA ARG A 299 -22.88 -8.60 -4.66
C ARG A 299 -23.01 -7.07 -4.78
N TYR A 300 -24.06 -6.62 -5.43
CA TYR A 300 -24.38 -5.20 -5.58
C TYR A 300 -24.65 -4.53 -4.22
N LEU A 301 -25.50 -5.13 -3.37
CA LEU A 301 -25.82 -4.60 -2.04
C LEU A 301 -24.59 -4.58 -1.11
N GLU A 302 -23.76 -5.63 -1.11
CA GLU A 302 -22.50 -5.66 -0.39
C GLU A 302 -21.60 -4.47 -0.76
N PHE A 303 -21.40 -4.19 -2.06
CA PHE A 303 -20.62 -3.05 -2.51
C PHE A 303 -21.26 -1.69 -2.15
N GLU A 304 -22.58 -1.55 -2.32
CA GLU A 304 -23.28 -0.30 -2.02
C GLU A 304 -23.30 0.04 -0.53
N ARG A 305 -23.14 -0.94 0.37
CA ARG A 305 -22.98 -0.68 1.81
C ARG A 305 -21.76 0.20 2.10
N TRP A 306 -20.65 -0.03 1.39
CA TRP A 306 -19.44 0.80 1.47
C TRP A 306 -19.55 2.08 0.62
N TRP A 307 -19.99 1.98 -0.63
CA TRP A 307 -20.10 3.13 -1.53
C TRP A 307 -21.07 4.20 -1.01
N GLY A 308 -22.13 3.78 -0.29
CA GLY A 308 -23.05 4.66 0.41
C GLY A 308 -22.49 5.28 1.70
N GLY A 309 -21.36 4.80 2.24
CA GLY A 309 -20.78 5.16 3.54
C GLY A 309 -20.13 6.56 3.60
N HIS A 310 -20.86 7.61 3.23
CA HIS A 310 -20.33 8.96 3.04
C HIS A 310 -19.95 9.70 4.34
N VAL A 311 -18.65 9.96 4.54
CA VAL A 311 -18.09 10.68 5.71
C VAL A 311 -17.91 12.19 5.46
N VAL A 312 -17.38 12.91 6.45
CA VAL A 312 -17.15 14.36 6.46
C VAL A 312 -15.68 14.68 6.77
N LEU A 313 -15.15 15.73 6.14
CA LEU A 313 -13.82 16.28 6.42
C LEU A 313 -13.91 17.67 7.03
N GLY A 314 -12.96 18.02 7.89
CA GLY A 314 -12.81 19.37 8.40
C GLY A 314 -12.39 20.30 7.26
N GLY A 315 -12.96 21.51 7.21
CA GLY A 315 -12.65 22.46 6.15
C GLY A 315 -11.15 22.77 6.04
N GLN A 316 -10.46 22.84 7.18
CA GLN A 316 -9.00 23.00 7.24
C GLN A 316 -8.24 21.76 6.75
N GLU A 317 -8.73 20.54 7.00
CA GLU A 317 -8.12 19.30 6.49
C GLU A 317 -8.15 19.24 4.97
N ILE A 318 -9.34 19.35 4.36
CA ILE A 318 -9.49 19.25 2.92
C ILE A 318 -8.85 20.43 2.19
N GLN A 319 -8.86 21.63 2.79
CA GLN A 319 -8.16 22.78 2.23
C GLN A 319 -6.64 22.58 2.25
N TYR A 320 -6.07 22.05 3.35
CA TYR A 320 -4.64 21.70 3.41
C TYR A 320 -4.27 20.65 2.35
N ILE A 321 -5.11 19.61 2.19
CA ILE A 321 -4.93 18.55 1.18
C ILE A 321 -4.92 19.15 -0.23
N VAL A 322 -5.92 19.97 -0.58
CA VAL A 322 -6.02 20.54 -1.94
C VAL A 322 -4.93 21.57 -2.20
N ASP A 323 -4.67 22.50 -1.26
CA ASP A 323 -3.65 23.56 -1.44
C ASP A 323 -2.24 22.98 -1.56
N ASN A 324 -1.87 22.03 -0.69
CA ASN A 324 -0.49 21.58 -0.59
C ASN A 324 -0.19 20.35 -1.45
N LEU A 325 -1.14 19.43 -1.62
CA LEU A 325 -0.92 18.20 -2.38
C LEU A 325 -1.36 18.39 -3.83
N PHE A 326 -2.67 18.39 -4.08
CA PHE A 326 -3.21 18.33 -5.45
C PHE A 326 -2.90 19.57 -6.29
N VAL A 327 -3.00 20.78 -5.72
CA VAL A 327 -2.71 22.03 -6.43
C VAL A 327 -1.23 22.39 -6.30
N GLY A 328 -0.65 22.32 -5.10
CA GLY A 328 0.70 22.81 -4.82
C GLY A 328 1.85 21.82 -5.07
N ASN A 329 1.59 20.51 -5.15
CA ASN A 329 2.58 19.42 -5.31
C ASN A 329 3.80 19.54 -4.35
N ARG A 330 3.53 19.91 -3.10
CA ARG A 330 4.52 20.29 -2.08
C ARG A 330 5.14 19.09 -1.34
N LEU A 331 4.51 17.92 -1.38
CA LEU A 331 5.00 16.70 -0.72
C LEU A 331 6.22 16.12 -1.45
N SER A 332 6.09 15.83 -2.76
CA SER A 332 7.21 15.33 -3.58
C SER A 332 8.29 16.37 -3.89
N THR A 333 8.18 17.59 -3.34
CA THR A 333 9.21 18.62 -3.44
C THR A 333 9.71 19.08 -2.05
N ALA A 334 9.39 18.31 -0.99
CA ALA A 334 9.77 18.55 0.40
C ALA A 334 9.49 19.98 0.92
N GLN A 335 8.42 20.63 0.44
CA GLN A 335 8.06 22.01 0.79
C GLN A 335 7.17 22.11 2.03
N LEU A 336 6.67 20.98 2.56
CA LEU A 336 5.84 20.95 3.76
C LEU A 336 6.69 21.13 5.03
N VAL A 337 6.14 21.89 5.99
CA VAL A 337 6.73 22.11 7.32
C VAL A 337 5.60 22.05 8.34
N THR A 338 5.80 21.31 9.43
CA THR A 338 4.88 21.18 10.57
C THR A 338 4.85 22.45 11.42
N ARG A 339 3.90 22.54 12.36
CA ARG A 339 3.80 23.67 13.32
C ARG A 339 5.05 23.86 14.17
N ASP A 340 5.78 22.78 14.46
CA ASP A 340 7.02 22.81 15.25
C ASP A 340 8.30 23.09 14.42
N GLY A 341 8.18 23.16 13.09
CA GLY A 341 9.29 23.47 12.19
C GLY A 341 10.00 22.25 11.57
N ARG A 342 9.60 21.00 11.88
CA ARG A 342 10.10 19.83 11.15
C ARG A 342 9.68 19.89 9.67
N ARG A 343 10.62 19.68 8.75
CA ARG A 343 10.33 19.55 7.31
C ARG A 343 9.91 18.12 7.00
N ILE A 344 8.80 17.96 6.29
CA ILE A 344 8.41 16.65 5.74
C ILE A 344 9.13 16.48 4.39
N ASP A 345 10.19 15.66 4.39
CA ASP A 345 10.97 15.29 3.22
C ASP A 345 10.99 13.76 3.13
N LEU A 346 10.41 13.17 2.07
CA LEU A 346 10.30 11.70 1.97
C LEU A 346 11.67 11.00 1.84
N ARG A 347 12.74 11.75 1.58
CA ARG A 347 14.12 11.26 1.63
C ARG A 347 14.60 10.99 3.07
N ASN A 348 13.82 11.36 4.09
CA ASN A 348 14.04 10.97 5.48
C ASN A 348 13.53 9.55 5.81
N VAL A 349 12.68 8.95 4.97
CA VAL A 349 12.19 7.58 5.19
C VAL A 349 13.38 6.60 5.13
N ARG A 350 13.49 5.69 6.10
CA ARG A 350 14.60 4.71 6.22
C ARG A 350 14.19 3.26 6.00
N SER A 351 12.89 3.03 5.82
CA SER A 351 12.29 1.71 5.66
C SER A 351 11.88 1.50 4.20
N PRO A 352 12.06 0.29 3.63
CA PRO A 352 11.76 0.05 2.22
C PRO A 352 10.31 0.37 1.85
N VAL A 353 10.13 1.03 0.70
CA VAL A 353 8.83 1.47 0.19
C VAL A 353 8.45 0.63 -1.02
N VAL A 354 7.32 -0.07 -0.93
CA VAL A 354 6.69 -0.81 -2.02
C VAL A 354 5.55 0.03 -2.59
N VAL A 355 5.67 0.45 -3.85
CA VAL A 355 4.63 1.20 -4.57
C VAL A 355 3.83 0.26 -5.45
N PHE A 356 2.57 0.01 -5.13
CA PHE A 356 1.69 -0.83 -5.95
C PHE A 356 0.68 0.04 -6.71
N CYS A 357 0.76 0.03 -8.04
CA CYS A 357 -0.10 0.83 -8.92
C CYS A 357 -0.54 0.02 -10.16
N SER A 358 -1.39 0.61 -11.00
CA SER A 358 -1.85 -0.07 -12.21
C SER A 358 -2.06 0.86 -13.41
N ARG A 359 -1.74 0.36 -14.61
CA ARG A 359 -2.06 1.02 -15.89
C ARG A 359 -3.57 1.07 -16.19
N GLY A 360 -4.40 0.38 -15.40
CA GLY A 360 -5.86 0.50 -15.40
C GLY A 360 -6.42 1.57 -14.44
N ASP A 361 -5.57 2.25 -13.66
CA ASP A 361 -5.99 3.23 -12.65
C ASP A 361 -6.17 4.65 -13.23
N ASP A 362 -7.43 5.05 -13.47
CA ASP A 362 -7.82 6.40 -13.89
C ASP A 362 -7.71 7.47 -12.75
N ILE A 363 -7.43 7.07 -11.51
CA ILE A 363 -7.26 7.96 -10.34
C ILE A 363 -5.78 8.23 -10.11
N THR A 364 -5.01 7.15 -9.91
CA THR A 364 -3.59 7.15 -9.59
C THR A 364 -2.83 6.31 -10.62
N PRO A 365 -2.72 6.78 -11.88
CA PRO A 365 -1.92 6.09 -12.89
C PRO A 365 -0.43 6.08 -12.49
N PRO A 366 0.41 5.21 -13.09
CA PRO A 366 1.82 5.08 -12.72
C PRO A 366 2.61 6.41 -12.62
N PRO A 367 2.41 7.43 -13.48
CA PRO A 367 2.99 8.76 -13.28
C PRO A 367 2.75 9.39 -11.91
N GLN A 368 1.53 9.32 -11.36
CA GLN A 368 1.21 9.90 -10.04
C GLN A 368 1.72 9.06 -8.86
N ALA A 369 1.79 7.74 -9.06
CA ALA A 369 2.30 6.80 -8.06
C ALA A 369 3.84 6.78 -7.98
N LEU A 370 4.54 7.01 -9.10
CA LEU A 370 5.99 6.85 -9.22
C LEU A 370 6.75 8.17 -9.41
N GLY A 371 6.10 9.22 -9.94
CA GLY A 371 6.77 10.48 -10.28
C GLY A 371 7.47 11.17 -9.11
N TRP A 372 7.04 10.90 -7.87
CA TRP A 372 7.68 11.45 -6.66
C TRP A 372 9.14 11.04 -6.50
N ILE A 373 9.52 9.88 -7.06
CA ILE A 373 10.91 9.40 -7.11
C ILE A 373 11.74 10.36 -7.98
N ARG A 374 11.21 10.74 -9.15
CA ARG A 374 11.84 11.70 -10.09
C ARG A 374 11.82 13.14 -9.60
N ASP A 375 10.90 13.46 -8.69
CA ASP A 375 10.76 14.79 -8.09
C ASP A 375 11.77 15.04 -6.94
N LEU A 376 12.15 13.98 -6.20
CA LEU A 376 13.01 14.02 -5.02
C LEU A 376 14.46 13.58 -5.26
N TYR A 377 14.72 12.73 -6.25
CA TYR A 377 16.04 12.15 -6.49
C TYR A 377 16.56 12.51 -7.88
N GLU A 378 17.84 12.86 -8.00
CA GLU A 378 18.44 13.18 -9.31
C GLU A 378 18.64 11.92 -10.19
N GLY A 379 18.98 10.79 -9.55
CA GLY A 379 19.20 9.48 -10.16
C GLY A 379 19.32 8.37 -9.10
N GLU A 380 19.75 7.17 -9.51
CA GLU A 380 19.83 6.00 -8.62
C GLU A 380 20.89 6.19 -7.53
N GLU A 381 22.02 6.83 -7.85
CA GLU A 381 23.07 7.17 -6.88
C GLU A 381 22.53 7.98 -5.68
N ASP A 382 21.51 8.80 -5.90
CA ASP A 382 20.90 9.61 -4.85
C ASP A 382 19.96 8.76 -3.97
N ILE A 383 19.14 7.88 -4.56
CA ILE A 383 18.36 6.87 -3.80
C ILE A 383 19.28 6.03 -2.92
N ILE A 384 20.39 5.56 -3.49
CA ILE A 384 21.44 4.77 -2.83
C ILE A 384 22.09 5.55 -1.68
N ALA A 385 22.43 6.83 -1.89
CA ALA A 385 23.10 7.67 -0.90
C ALA A 385 22.17 8.15 0.24
N ASN A 386 20.85 8.19 0.02
CA ASN A 386 19.85 8.36 1.08
C ASN A 386 19.49 7.03 1.79
N GLU A 387 20.20 5.94 1.46
CA GLU A 387 20.00 4.59 2.01
C GLU A 387 18.59 4.02 1.83
N GLN A 388 17.90 4.45 0.77
CA GLN A 388 16.51 4.12 0.49
C GLN A 388 16.37 2.93 -0.46
N THR A 389 15.42 2.03 -0.17
CA THR A 389 15.06 0.90 -1.02
C THR A 389 13.64 1.12 -1.55
N ILE A 390 13.51 1.37 -2.86
CA ILE A 390 12.21 1.58 -3.51
C ILE A 390 11.93 0.39 -4.43
N VAL A 391 10.83 -0.31 -4.17
CA VAL A 391 10.28 -1.35 -5.04
C VAL A 391 8.98 -0.82 -5.62
N TYR A 392 8.72 -1.03 -6.91
CA TYR A 392 7.41 -0.77 -7.51
C TYR A 392 6.85 -2.00 -8.23
N CYS A 393 5.54 -2.16 -8.20
CA CYS A 393 4.82 -3.18 -8.95
C CYS A 393 3.72 -2.53 -9.78
N MET A 394 3.69 -2.84 -11.08
CA MET A 394 2.68 -2.36 -12.01
C MET A 394 1.79 -3.50 -12.49
N HIS A 395 0.51 -3.46 -12.11
CA HIS A 395 -0.50 -4.34 -12.70
C HIS A 395 -1.03 -3.72 -14.01
N ASP A 396 -1.29 -4.49 -15.07
CA ASP A 396 -1.67 -3.89 -16.37
C ASP A 396 -3.14 -3.41 -16.46
N THR A 397 -4.09 -4.16 -15.92
CA THR A 397 -5.53 -3.98 -16.24
C THR A 397 -6.45 -3.67 -15.05
N THR A 398 -5.91 -3.44 -13.86
CA THR A 398 -6.71 -3.31 -12.62
C THR A 398 -7.08 -1.85 -12.38
N GLY A 399 -8.38 -1.53 -12.34
CA GLY A 399 -8.86 -0.21 -11.92
C GLY A 399 -8.63 0.04 -10.42
N HIS A 400 -8.49 1.30 -10.03
CA HIS A 400 -8.16 1.78 -8.67
C HIS A 400 -8.61 0.88 -7.49
N LEU A 401 -9.92 0.67 -7.34
CA LEU A 401 -10.48 -0.13 -6.23
C LEU A 401 -10.07 -1.60 -6.29
N GLY A 402 -9.75 -2.13 -7.47
CA GLY A 402 -9.28 -3.51 -7.62
C GLY A 402 -7.88 -3.72 -7.02
N ILE A 403 -7.07 -2.68 -6.86
CA ILE A 403 -5.71 -2.75 -6.29
C ILE A 403 -5.76 -3.26 -4.84
N PHE A 404 -6.75 -2.83 -4.03
CA PHE A 404 -6.88 -3.18 -2.61
C PHE A 404 -8.17 -3.96 -2.26
N VAL A 405 -9.21 -3.98 -3.12
CA VAL A 405 -10.52 -4.63 -2.84
C VAL A 405 -10.79 -5.88 -3.71
N SER A 406 -9.95 -6.16 -4.72
CA SER A 406 -10.11 -7.38 -5.52
C SER A 406 -9.51 -8.58 -4.79
N GLY A 407 -10.34 -9.60 -4.57
CA GLY A 407 -9.86 -10.89 -4.05
C GLY A 407 -8.92 -11.63 -5.02
N SER A 408 -8.90 -11.28 -6.32
CA SER A 408 -7.90 -11.82 -7.25
C SER A 408 -6.50 -11.26 -6.97
N VAL A 409 -6.42 -9.95 -6.73
CA VAL A 409 -5.18 -9.22 -6.44
C VAL A 409 -4.72 -9.49 -5.01
N SER A 410 -5.67 -9.59 -4.07
CA SER A 410 -5.39 -9.96 -2.68
C SER A 410 -4.75 -11.35 -2.57
N ARG A 411 -5.21 -12.33 -3.35
CA ARG A 411 -4.66 -13.69 -3.38
C ARG A 411 -3.41 -13.87 -4.27
N LYS A 412 -2.93 -12.81 -4.94
CA LYS A 412 -1.76 -12.85 -5.82
C LYS A 412 -0.74 -11.82 -5.35
N GLU A 413 -0.87 -10.56 -5.75
CA GLU A 413 0.07 -9.49 -5.43
C GLU A 413 0.23 -9.28 -3.92
N HIS A 414 -0.86 -9.07 -3.15
CA HIS A 414 -0.75 -8.84 -1.70
C HIS A 414 -0.34 -10.09 -0.91
N ALA A 415 -0.72 -11.28 -1.38
CA ALA A 415 -0.28 -12.54 -0.80
C ALA A 415 1.23 -12.68 -0.88
N GLU A 416 1.81 -12.45 -2.07
CA GLU A 416 3.26 -12.50 -2.23
C GLU A 416 3.97 -11.32 -1.57
N PHE A 417 3.44 -10.08 -1.58
CA PHE A 417 4.05 -8.98 -0.82
C PHE A 417 4.13 -9.31 0.67
N THR A 418 3.02 -9.80 1.27
CA THR A 418 2.97 -10.26 2.67
C THR A 418 4.02 -11.35 2.92
N ALA A 419 4.04 -12.38 2.08
CA ALA A 419 4.84 -13.58 2.27
C ALA A 419 6.30 -13.47 1.78
N ASN A 420 6.72 -12.29 1.32
CA ASN A 420 8.11 -11.93 0.97
C ASN A 420 8.57 -10.61 1.64
N MET A 421 7.78 -10.01 2.55
CA MET A 421 8.12 -8.67 3.06
C MET A 421 9.43 -8.65 3.85
N ASP A 422 9.77 -9.72 4.58
CA ASP A 422 11.04 -9.82 5.30
C ASP A 422 12.27 -9.85 4.37
N TYR A 423 12.08 -10.26 3.11
CA TYR A 423 13.11 -10.14 2.06
C TYR A 423 13.23 -8.68 1.60
N ILE A 424 12.12 -8.02 1.31
CA ILE A 424 12.09 -6.58 0.93
C ILE A 424 12.72 -5.72 2.04
N ASP A 425 12.49 -6.05 3.31
CA ASP A 425 13.05 -5.37 4.49
C ASP A 425 14.59 -5.47 4.59
N VAL A 426 15.19 -6.51 4.02
CA VAL A 426 16.67 -6.67 3.93
C VAL A 426 17.24 -6.29 2.56
N MET A 427 16.41 -5.93 1.57
CA MET A 427 16.91 -5.53 0.26
C MET A 427 17.80 -4.26 0.36
N PRO A 428 18.97 -4.27 -0.30
CA PRO A 428 19.88 -3.14 -0.32
C PRO A 428 19.28 -1.92 -1.05
N PRO A 429 19.72 -0.69 -0.70
CA PRO A 429 19.23 0.54 -1.33
C PRO A 429 19.43 0.62 -2.85
N GLY A 430 18.39 1.16 -3.51
CA GLY A 430 18.25 1.20 -4.97
C GLY A 430 16.78 1.27 -5.41
N LEU A 431 16.59 1.30 -6.73
CA LEU A 431 15.29 1.27 -7.39
C LEU A 431 15.07 -0.10 -8.05
N TYR A 432 13.90 -0.69 -7.80
CA TYR A 432 13.53 -2.02 -8.28
C TYR A 432 12.10 -2.04 -8.82
N GLU A 433 11.89 -2.73 -9.94
CA GLU A 433 10.57 -3.23 -10.33
C GLU A 433 10.37 -4.64 -9.79
N THR A 434 9.14 -5.01 -9.44
CA THR A 434 8.78 -6.38 -9.13
C THR A 434 7.54 -6.86 -9.88
N THR A 435 7.62 -8.10 -10.38
CA THR A 435 6.60 -8.77 -11.18
C THR A 435 6.20 -10.09 -10.54
N VAL A 436 4.89 -10.37 -10.49
CA VAL A 436 4.36 -11.62 -9.92
C VAL A 436 4.00 -12.60 -11.04
N SER A 437 4.91 -13.54 -11.31
CA SER A 437 4.77 -14.63 -12.30
C SER A 437 4.15 -15.89 -11.67
N HIS A 438 3.72 -16.86 -12.50
CA HIS A 438 3.31 -18.17 -11.99
C HIS A 438 4.52 -19.09 -11.80
N ALA A 439 4.59 -19.81 -10.69
CA ALA A 439 5.68 -20.76 -10.43
C ALA A 439 5.81 -21.84 -11.52
N SER A 440 4.68 -22.25 -12.12
CA SER A 440 4.63 -23.21 -13.23
C SER A 440 5.15 -22.70 -14.58
N GLU A 441 5.57 -21.44 -14.68
CA GLU A 441 6.16 -20.85 -15.89
C GLU A 441 7.69 -20.96 -15.94
N ARG A 442 8.32 -21.45 -14.85
CA ARG A 442 9.75 -21.77 -14.77
C ARG A 442 10.01 -23.27 -14.96
N ASP A 443 11.22 -23.60 -15.42
CA ASP A 443 11.66 -24.98 -15.66
C ASP A 443 11.89 -25.80 -14.37
N ASP A 444 11.90 -25.15 -13.20
CA ASP A 444 12.23 -25.72 -11.89
C ASP A 444 11.05 -25.72 -10.89
N ALA A 445 9.82 -25.63 -11.41
CA ALA A 445 8.57 -25.51 -10.65
C ALA A 445 8.34 -26.59 -9.57
N GLU A 446 8.97 -27.77 -9.69
CA GLU A 446 8.86 -28.86 -8.69
C GLU A 446 9.56 -28.53 -7.35
N LEU A 447 10.36 -27.46 -7.29
CA LEU A 447 11.08 -27.00 -6.09
C LEU A 447 10.41 -25.80 -5.38
N LEU A 448 9.22 -25.38 -5.82
CA LEU A 448 8.53 -24.19 -5.32
C LEU A 448 7.24 -24.56 -4.56
N GLU A 449 7.08 -24.04 -3.35
CA GLU A 449 5.95 -24.36 -2.46
C GLU A 449 4.69 -23.50 -2.72
N ARG A 450 4.74 -22.55 -3.67
CA ARG A 450 3.68 -21.56 -3.95
C ARG A 450 3.28 -21.53 -5.43
N ASP A 451 2.05 -21.09 -5.71
CA ASP A 451 1.51 -20.95 -7.07
C ASP A 451 2.09 -19.74 -7.85
N TYR A 452 2.69 -18.78 -7.15
CA TYR A 452 3.23 -17.52 -7.65
C TYR A 452 4.62 -17.24 -7.08
N LEU A 453 5.36 -16.32 -7.71
CA LEU A 453 6.68 -15.88 -7.26
C LEU A 453 6.87 -14.39 -7.53
N LEU A 454 7.47 -13.65 -6.58
CA LEU A 454 7.90 -12.27 -6.76
C LEU A 454 9.32 -12.23 -7.34
N GLU A 455 9.43 -11.76 -8.58
CA GLU A 455 10.72 -11.52 -9.24
C GLU A 455 11.06 -10.03 -9.12
N PHE A 456 12.32 -9.71 -8.81
CA PHE A 456 12.79 -8.34 -8.61
C PHE A 456 13.84 -8.00 -9.66
N THR A 457 13.68 -6.87 -10.33
CA THR A 457 14.59 -6.37 -11.38
C THR A 457 15.10 -4.99 -10.95
N SER A 458 16.43 -4.78 -10.91
CA SER A 458 16.97 -3.44 -10.67
C SER A 458 16.64 -2.53 -11.86
N ARG A 459 16.19 -1.31 -11.58
CA ARG A 459 15.77 -0.33 -12.59
C ARG A 459 16.59 0.95 -12.51
N ASN A 460 16.63 1.67 -13.63
CA ASN A 460 17.27 2.98 -13.77
C ASN A 460 16.25 4.09 -14.11
N PHE A 461 16.69 5.34 -14.13
CA PHE A 461 15.85 6.51 -14.35
C PHE A 461 15.41 6.70 -15.82
N GLU A 462 16.15 6.16 -16.79
CA GLU A 462 15.73 6.13 -18.21
C GLU A 462 14.57 5.15 -18.42
N GLU A 463 14.50 4.08 -17.62
CA GLU A 463 13.35 3.16 -17.54
C GLU A 463 12.19 3.80 -16.77
N LEU A 464 12.45 4.38 -15.59
CA LEU A 464 11.43 5.04 -14.77
C LEU A 464 10.72 6.19 -15.52
N ASP A 465 11.46 7.01 -16.26
CA ASP A 465 10.89 8.13 -17.03
C ASP A 465 9.95 7.64 -18.17
N GLN A 466 10.01 6.37 -18.59
CA GLN A 466 9.07 5.79 -19.58
C GLN A 466 7.68 5.54 -18.98
N ASP A 467 7.59 5.09 -17.73
CA ASP A 467 6.31 4.92 -17.01
C ASP A 467 5.86 6.20 -16.29
N VAL A 468 6.77 7.12 -15.95
CA VAL A 468 6.45 8.43 -15.34
C VAL A 468 6.05 9.48 -16.37
N MET A 469 6.59 9.43 -17.59
CA MET A 469 6.26 10.33 -18.71
C MET A 469 6.37 11.82 -18.35
N HIS A 470 7.50 12.23 -17.74
CA HIS A 470 7.70 13.60 -17.26
C HIS A 470 7.78 14.64 -18.39
N ILE A 471 6.97 15.70 -18.29
CA ILE A 471 6.91 16.81 -19.26
C ILE A 471 7.16 18.15 -18.53
N PRO A 472 8.33 18.80 -18.71
CA PRO A 472 8.68 20.05 -18.01
C PRO A 472 7.74 21.23 -18.29
N GLU A 473 7.07 21.26 -19.44
CA GLU A 473 6.05 22.25 -19.77
C GLU A 473 4.78 22.08 -18.92
N ASP A 474 4.41 20.85 -18.57
CA ASP A 474 3.26 20.58 -17.70
C ASP A 474 3.53 21.06 -16.28
N ASP A 475 4.71 20.80 -15.72
CA ASP A 475 5.13 21.33 -14.41
C ASP A 475 4.98 22.86 -14.35
N ARG A 476 5.26 23.58 -15.44
CA ARG A 476 5.06 25.04 -15.54
C ARG A 476 3.58 25.43 -15.61
N ARG A 477 2.75 24.65 -16.34
CA ARG A 477 1.29 24.84 -16.38
C ARG A 477 0.67 24.65 -15.00
N PHE A 478 1.02 23.58 -14.30
CA PHE A 478 0.53 23.31 -12.95
C PHE A 478 1.06 24.30 -11.90
N ALA A 479 2.32 24.74 -11.99
CA ALA A 479 2.81 25.84 -11.16
C ALA A 479 2.04 27.16 -11.41
N THR A 480 1.58 27.40 -12.65
CA THR A 480 0.73 28.55 -13.00
C THR A 480 -0.67 28.42 -12.38
N VAL A 481 -1.25 27.21 -12.38
CA VAL A 481 -2.48 26.90 -11.63
C VAL A 481 -2.30 27.15 -10.14
N ALA A 482 -1.19 26.73 -9.54
CA ALA A 482 -0.92 26.94 -8.12
C ALA A 482 -0.91 28.43 -7.74
N ARG A 483 -0.24 29.28 -8.52
CA ARG A 483 -0.28 30.75 -8.29
C ARG A 483 -1.66 31.36 -8.46
N ILE A 484 -2.41 30.94 -9.47
CA ILE A 484 -3.78 31.41 -9.70
C ILE A 484 -4.73 30.95 -8.59
N SER A 485 -4.51 29.74 -8.05
CA SER A 485 -5.22 29.23 -6.88
C SER A 485 -4.94 30.05 -5.62
N GLU A 486 -3.67 30.38 -5.34
CA GLU A 486 -3.29 31.24 -4.22
C GLU A 486 -3.99 32.62 -4.30
N ILE A 487 -4.03 33.21 -5.50
CA ILE A 487 -4.69 34.50 -5.77
C ILE A 487 -6.22 34.41 -5.58
N ASN A 488 -6.87 33.42 -6.22
CA ASN A 488 -8.33 33.28 -6.19
C ASN A 488 -8.85 32.88 -4.80
N LEU A 489 -8.11 32.04 -4.07
CA LEU A 489 -8.38 31.72 -2.67
C LEU A 489 -8.24 32.96 -1.77
N GLY A 490 -7.25 33.82 -2.04
CA GLY A 490 -7.10 35.13 -1.39
C GLY A 490 -8.31 36.03 -1.62
N PHE A 491 -8.76 36.20 -2.87
CA PHE A 491 -9.96 36.97 -3.18
C PHE A 491 -11.23 36.39 -2.56
N TYR A 492 -11.40 35.07 -2.56
CA TYR A 492 -12.53 34.41 -1.90
C TYR A 492 -12.55 34.71 -0.39
N ARG A 493 -11.42 34.50 0.31
CA ARG A 493 -11.27 34.73 1.75
C ARG A 493 -11.50 36.19 2.15
N LEU A 494 -11.04 37.14 1.32
CA LEU A 494 -11.17 38.58 1.62
C LEU A 494 -12.57 39.15 1.33
N TYR A 495 -13.21 38.75 0.22
CA TYR A 495 -14.42 39.43 -0.28
C TYR A 495 -15.71 38.62 -0.16
N VAL A 496 -15.64 37.29 -0.03
CA VAL A 496 -16.83 36.42 -0.12
C VAL A 496 -17.03 35.56 1.14
N GLN A 497 -15.96 34.96 1.66
CA GLN A 497 -16.01 34.08 2.84
C GLN A 497 -16.73 34.70 4.06
N PRO A 498 -16.50 35.97 4.45
CA PRO A 498 -17.17 36.56 5.61
C PRO A 498 -18.71 36.61 5.46
N TRP A 499 -19.20 36.82 4.23
CA TRP A 499 -20.64 36.83 3.94
C TRP A 499 -21.24 35.42 3.96
N VAL A 500 -20.50 34.42 3.46
CA VAL A 500 -20.94 33.01 3.54
C VAL A 500 -21.00 32.56 5.00
N GLN A 501 -19.93 32.80 5.77
CA GLN A 501 -19.88 32.43 7.20
C GLN A 501 -20.91 33.19 8.06
N ALA A 502 -21.30 34.42 7.68
CA ALA A 502 -22.37 35.16 8.37
C ALA A 502 -23.80 34.68 8.05
N VAL A 503 -24.00 33.99 6.92
CA VAL A 503 -25.31 33.48 6.48
C VAL A 503 -25.51 32.00 6.83
N MET A 504 -24.44 31.21 6.85
CA MET A 504 -24.49 29.77 7.04
C MET A 504 -24.54 29.39 8.53
N THR A 505 -25.48 28.51 8.88
CA THR A 505 -25.64 27.97 10.25
C THR A 505 -25.44 26.46 10.28
N PRO A 506 -25.22 25.85 11.46
CA PRO A 506 -25.18 24.40 11.61
C PRO A 506 -26.47 23.69 11.14
N GLU A 507 -27.63 24.36 11.21
CA GLU A 507 -28.91 23.86 10.72
C GLU A 507 -28.95 23.85 9.20
N ALA A 508 -28.55 24.96 8.56
CA ALA A 508 -28.49 25.10 7.11
C ALA A 508 -27.47 24.11 6.51
N ALA A 509 -26.28 24.00 7.10
CA ALA A 509 -25.27 23.04 6.68
C ALA A 509 -25.76 21.58 6.82
N ARG A 510 -26.41 21.23 7.93
CA ARG A 510 -27.02 19.89 8.11
C ARG A 510 -28.15 19.62 7.11
N TRP A 511 -28.93 20.64 6.74
CA TRP A 511 -29.99 20.51 5.73
C TRP A 511 -29.39 20.30 4.33
N ILE A 512 -28.44 21.13 3.90
CA ILE A 512 -27.75 21.01 2.61
C ILE A 512 -27.09 19.63 2.46
N ARG A 513 -26.38 19.16 3.50
CA ARG A 513 -25.77 17.82 3.54
C ARG A 513 -26.81 16.72 3.31
N ARG A 514 -27.96 16.79 4.00
CA ARG A 514 -29.08 15.83 3.85
C ARG A 514 -29.77 15.91 2.48
N MET A 515 -29.67 17.05 1.79
CA MET A 515 -30.24 17.29 0.46
C MET A 515 -29.23 17.05 -0.69
N HIS A 516 -28.01 16.60 -0.40
CA HIS A 516 -27.03 16.27 -1.44
C HIS A 516 -27.58 15.16 -2.37
N PRO A 517 -27.54 15.31 -3.72
CA PRO A 517 -28.26 14.43 -4.65
C PRO A 517 -27.97 12.93 -4.47
N ILE A 518 -26.72 12.55 -4.18
CA ILE A 518 -26.34 11.15 -3.96
C ILE A 518 -27.02 10.60 -2.69
N ARG A 519 -26.98 11.34 -1.57
CA ARG A 519 -27.62 10.93 -0.31
C ARG A 519 -29.15 10.86 -0.45
N LEU A 520 -29.75 11.72 -1.27
CA LEU A 520 -31.18 11.62 -1.65
C LEU A 520 -31.47 10.36 -2.48
N GLY A 521 -30.57 9.95 -3.38
CA GLY A 521 -30.70 8.72 -4.18
C GLY A 521 -30.77 7.43 -3.36
N TYR A 522 -30.13 7.39 -2.19
CA TYR A 522 -30.35 6.31 -1.21
C TYR A 522 -31.64 6.53 -0.42
N LYS A 523 -31.86 7.72 0.16
CA LYS A 523 -32.98 7.97 1.07
C LYS A 523 -34.37 7.87 0.41
N LEU A 524 -34.52 8.31 -0.84
CA LEU A 524 -35.81 8.27 -1.56
C LEU A 524 -36.21 6.86 -1.99
N LEU A 525 -35.25 5.93 -2.05
CA LEU A 525 -35.45 4.52 -2.36
C LEU A 525 -35.23 3.70 -1.09
N SER A 526 -36.11 3.88 -0.10
CA SER A 526 -36.09 3.20 1.19
C SER A 526 -37.50 3.12 1.77
N ASP A 527 -37.76 2.27 2.76
CA ASP A 527 -39.09 2.10 3.37
C ASP A 527 -39.60 3.36 4.10
N ARG A 528 -38.77 4.41 4.22
CA ARG A 528 -39.19 5.76 4.64
C ARG A 528 -39.97 6.52 3.55
N ASN A 529 -40.09 5.96 2.34
CA ASN A 529 -40.92 6.45 1.25
C ASN A 529 -42.19 5.58 1.12
N PRO A 530 -43.42 6.12 1.34
CA PRO A 530 -44.66 5.34 1.18
C PRO A 530 -44.85 4.69 -0.19
N LEU A 531 -44.19 5.18 -1.24
CA LEU A 531 -44.26 4.62 -2.60
C LEU A 531 -43.52 3.28 -2.76
N THR A 532 -42.55 2.95 -1.90
CA THR A 532 -41.80 1.68 -1.98
C THR A 532 -42.41 0.57 -1.12
N VAL A 533 -43.34 0.89 -0.22
CA VAL A 533 -43.96 -0.06 0.72
C VAL A 533 -44.62 -1.29 0.04
N PRO A 534 -45.19 -1.21 -1.18
CA PRO A 534 -45.69 -2.41 -1.87
C PRO A 534 -44.60 -3.33 -2.44
N LEU A 535 -43.37 -2.83 -2.65
CA LEU A 535 -42.33 -3.54 -3.40
C LEU A 535 -41.92 -4.90 -2.80
N PRO A 536 -41.73 -5.09 -1.48
CA PRO A 536 -41.36 -6.40 -0.93
C PRO A 536 -42.38 -7.49 -1.26
N VAL A 537 -43.67 -7.15 -1.17
CA VAL A 537 -44.78 -8.09 -1.44
C VAL A 537 -44.87 -8.41 -2.93
N MET A 538 -44.66 -7.41 -3.79
CA MET A 538 -44.62 -7.61 -5.25
C MET A 538 -43.38 -8.41 -5.67
N ALA A 539 -42.21 -8.13 -5.08
CA ALA A 539 -40.97 -8.82 -5.36
C ALA A 539 -41.03 -10.29 -4.92
N GLU A 540 -41.61 -10.59 -3.75
CA GLU A 540 -41.76 -11.98 -3.30
C GLU A 540 -42.76 -12.77 -4.16
N ALA A 541 -43.85 -12.12 -4.59
CA ALA A 541 -44.78 -12.69 -5.57
C ALA A 541 -44.11 -12.96 -6.93
N VAL A 542 -43.19 -12.08 -7.37
CA VAL A 542 -42.38 -12.28 -8.57
C VAL A 542 -41.36 -13.40 -8.39
N ARG A 543 -40.57 -13.43 -7.30
CA ARG A 543 -39.61 -14.50 -6.99
C ARG A 543 -40.29 -15.88 -7.02
N SER A 544 -41.49 -15.97 -6.45
CA SER A 544 -42.31 -17.19 -6.40
C SER A 544 -42.82 -17.69 -7.76
N HIS A 545 -42.87 -16.82 -8.78
CA HIS A 545 -43.46 -17.13 -10.10
C HIS A 545 -42.56 -16.74 -11.29
N ARG A 546 -41.27 -16.49 -11.03
CA ARG A 546 -40.29 -15.91 -11.94
C ARG A 546 -40.18 -16.67 -13.26
N GLN A 547 -40.30 -15.98 -14.39
CA GLN A 547 -40.20 -16.55 -15.74
C GLN A 547 -39.17 -15.79 -16.59
N PRO A 548 -37.86 -16.12 -16.45
CA PRO A 548 -36.80 -15.48 -17.20
C PRO A 548 -36.86 -15.88 -18.69
N VAL A 549 -36.51 -14.95 -19.59
CA VAL A 549 -36.28 -15.26 -21.00
C VAL A 549 -34.81 -15.52 -21.28
N GLY A 550 -34.51 -16.42 -22.21
CA GLY A 550 -33.15 -16.67 -22.67
C GLY A 550 -32.60 -15.55 -23.57
N GLN A 551 -31.28 -15.54 -23.73
CA GLN A 551 -30.55 -14.61 -24.61
C GLN A 551 -30.83 -14.85 -26.12
N ASP A 552 -31.50 -15.96 -26.45
CA ASP A 552 -32.04 -16.29 -27.77
C ASP A 552 -33.34 -15.52 -28.11
N ASN A 553 -33.98 -14.87 -27.12
CA ASN A 553 -35.13 -13.99 -27.36
C ASN A 553 -34.69 -12.72 -28.10
N VAL A 554 -35.25 -12.50 -29.29
CA VAL A 554 -34.96 -11.34 -30.16
C VAL A 554 -35.09 -9.99 -29.44
N PHE A 555 -36.08 -9.83 -28.57
CA PHE A 555 -36.27 -8.59 -27.81
C PHE A 555 -35.24 -8.42 -26.69
N LYS A 556 -34.77 -9.52 -26.10
CA LYS A 556 -33.68 -9.51 -25.12
C LYS A 556 -32.34 -9.14 -25.78
N ALA A 557 -32.07 -9.65 -26.97
CA ALA A 557 -30.92 -9.25 -27.77
C ALA A 557 -30.98 -7.75 -28.13
N LEU A 558 -32.16 -7.23 -28.51
CA LEU A 558 -32.37 -5.80 -28.76
C LEU A 558 -32.22 -4.93 -27.50
N GLU A 559 -32.64 -5.40 -26.32
CA GLU A 559 -32.41 -4.73 -25.03
C GLU A 559 -30.90 -4.53 -24.79
N THR A 560 -30.11 -5.60 -24.96
CA THR A 560 -28.65 -5.57 -24.81
C THR A 560 -28.00 -4.63 -25.86
N MET A 561 -28.39 -4.71 -27.13
CA MET A 561 -27.87 -3.80 -28.17
C MET A 561 -28.17 -2.33 -27.88
N CYS A 562 -29.36 -2.00 -27.39
CA CYS A 562 -29.71 -0.65 -26.96
C CYS A 562 -28.89 -0.21 -25.74
N SER A 563 -28.64 -1.12 -24.79
CA SER A 563 -27.80 -0.88 -23.61
C SER A 563 -26.35 -0.58 -23.98
N ASP A 564 -25.77 -1.39 -24.87
CA ASP A 564 -24.41 -1.19 -25.39
C ASP A 564 -24.28 0.13 -26.16
N GLN A 565 -25.30 0.53 -26.94
CA GLN A 565 -25.32 1.82 -27.62
C GLN A 565 -25.40 3.00 -26.63
N ILE A 566 -26.13 2.87 -25.52
CA ILE A 566 -26.16 3.89 -24.45
C ILE A 566 -24.78 3.98 -23.77
N VAL A 567 -24.13 2.86 -23.47
CA VAL A 567 -22.75 2.84 -22.94
C VAL A 567 -21.77 3.49 -23.92
N ALA A 568 -21.85 3.17 -25.21
CA ALA A 568 -21.01 3.77 -26.25
C ALA A 568 -21.22 5.29 -26.37
N ASN A 569 -22.47 5.75 -26.34
CA ASN A 569 -22.81 7.18 -26.38
C ASN A 569 -22.28 7.94 -25.14
N LEU A 570 -22.43 7.35 -23.94
CA LEU A 570 -21.94 7.96 -22.70
C LEU A 570 -20.40 7.97 -22.62
N ASN A 571 -19.73 6.95 -23.17
CA ASN A 571 -18.28 6.95 -23.35
C ASN A 571 -17.84 8.05 -24.33
N ALA A 572 -18.47 8.17 -25.50
CA ALA A 572 -18.14 9.22 -26.46
C ALA A 572 -18.31 10.65 -25.88
N VAL A 573 -19.32 10.87 -25.02
CA VAL A 573 -19.50 12.13 -24.28
C VAL A 573 -18.41 12.35 -23.23
N ARG A 574 -17.99 11.30 -22.50
CA ARG A 574 -16.83 11.34 -21.59
C ARG A 574 -15.56 11.72 -22.35
N ASP A 575 -15.25 11.01 -23.42
CA ASP A 575 -13.99 11.15 -24.16
C ASP A 575 -13.88 12.54 -24.83
N LEU A 576 -15.01 13.08 -25.31
CA LEU A 576 -15.09 14.45 -25.81
C LEU A 576 -14.94 15.50 -24.68
N ARG A 577 -15.58 15.29 -23.52
CA ARG A 577 -15.44 16.17 -22.35
C ARG A 577 -13.99 16.22 -21.90
N ASP A 578 -13.34 15.06 -21.78
CA ASP A 578 -12.04 14.91 -21.17
C ASP A 578 -10.92 15.46 -22.05
N SER A 579 -10.95 15.16 -23.36
CA SER A 579 -10.04 15.79 -24.34
C SER A 579 -10.29 17.30 -24.52
N THR A 580 -11.48 17.80 -24.18
CA THR A 580 -11.76 19.26 -24.16
C THR A 580 -11.24 19.91 -22.88
N ILE A 581 -11.39 19.26 -21.71
CA ILE A 581 -10.81 19.72 -20.43
C ILE A 581 -9.29 19.82 -20.54
N GLU A 582 -8.64 18.77 -21.05
CA GLU A 582 -7.20 18.75 -21.26
C GLU A 582 -6.75 19.87 -22.21
N ARG A 583 -7.37 19.99 -23.39
CA ARG A 583 -7.00 21.04 -24.35
C ARG A 583 -7.16 22.44 -23.76
N LEU A 584 -8.28 22.74 -23.11
CA LEU A 584 -8.50 24.03 -22.45
C LEU A 584 -7.49 24.29 -21.33
N PHE A 585 -7.12 23.28 -20.55
CA PHE A 585 -6.07 23.39 -19.54
C PHE A 585 -4.72 23.78 -20.18
N MET A 586 -4.31 23.08 -21.24
CA MET A 586 -3.06 23.34 -21.96
C MET A 586 -3.06 24.73 -22.62
N ASP A 587 -4.18 25.12 -23.25
CA ASP A 587 -4.37 26.39 -23.96
C ASP A 587 -4.50 27.60 -23.03
N ILE A 588 -4.94 27.42 -21.78
CA ILE A 588 -5.02 28.48 -20.76
C ILE A 588 -3.69 28.61 -20.01
N TYR A 589 -3.24 27.53 -19.36
CA TYR A 589 -2.08 27.58 -18.46
C TYR A 589 -0.74 27.50 -19.20
N GLY A 590 -0.75 27.20 -20.50
CA GLY A 590 0.41 27.28 -21.38
C GLY A 590 0.73 28.68 -21.91
N GLN A 591 -0.10 29.70 -21.66
CA GLN A 591 0.08 31.04 -22.24
C GLN A 591 1.28 31.78 -21.63
N PRO A 592 2.31 32.18 -22.41
CA PRO A 592 3.48 32.86 -21.86
C PRO A 592 3.17 34.16 -21.13
N LEU A 593 2.12 34.90 -21.55
CA LEU A 593 1.67 36.11 -20.86
C LEU A 593 1.05 35.82 -19.48
N LEU A 594 0.29 34.72 -19.34
CA LEU A 594 -0.27 34.30 -18.05
C LEU A 594 0.83 33.80 -17.12
N GLN A 595 1.76 32.99 -17.65
CA GLN A 595 2.94 32.51 -16.93
C GLN A 595 3.82 33.68 -16.45
N ALA A 596 4.07 34.69 -17.31
CA ALA A 596 4.78 35.90 -16.93
C ALA A 596 4.05 36.71 -15.85
N ALA A 597 2.72 36.88 -15.97
CA ALA A 597 1.91 37.64 -15.02
C ALA A 597 1.89 37.04 -13.60
N VAL A 598 2.16 35.72 -13.46
CA VAL A 598 2.30 35.06 -12.14
C VAL A 598 3.76 34.79 -11.73
N GLY A 599 4.74 35.35 -12.45
CA GLY A 599 6.17 35.26 -12.11
C GLY A 599 6.84 33.93 -12.48
N LEU A 600 6.36 33.24 -13.53
CA LEU A 600 6.86 31.95 -14.01
C LEU A 600 7.38 32.00 -15.47
N TYR A 601 7.81 33.18 -15.94
CA TYR A 601 8.38 33.36 -17.27
C TYR A 601 9.30 34.60 -17.32
N GLY A 602 10.32 34.58 -18.18
CA GLY A 602 11.25 35.69 -18.40
C GLY A 602 12.25 35.88 -17.26
N ASP A 603 13.32 35.07 -17.27
CA ASP A 603 14.44 35.02 -16.30
C ASP A 603 14.10 34.78 -14.82
N ALA A 604 12.82 34.89 -14.44
CA ALA A 604 12.28 34.29 -13.22
C ALA A 604 12.60 32.79 -13.21
N HIS A 605 13.38 32.35 -12.22
CA HIS A 605 13.90 30.99 -12.13
C HIS A 605 12.77 29.99 -11.87
N VAL A 606 12.18 29.43 -12.93
CA VAL A 606 11.29 28.26 -12.86
C VAL A 606 12.13 27.01 -12.65
N HIS A 607 12.74 26.93 -11.48
CA HIS A 607 13.22 25.69 -10.90
C HIS A 607 12.17 25.26 -9.89
N ARG A 608 11.33 24.30 -10.29
CA ARG A 608 10.61 23.45 -9.34
C ARG A 608 11.67 22.90 -8.39
N ARG A 609 11.61 23.28 -7.11
CA ARG A 609 12.66 22.93 -6.15
C ARG A 609 12.73 21.41 -6.04
N ARG A 610 13.77 20.83 -6.64
CA ARG A 610 14.19 19.44 -6.45
C ARG A 610 15.08 19.40 -5.21
N PRO A 611 14.63 18.79 -4.10
CA PRO A 611 15.49 18.54 -2.95
C PRO A 611 16.69 17.70 -3.40
N GLY A 612 17.87 17.96 -2.85
CA GLY A 612 19.09 17.22 -3.19
C GLY A 612 19.95 17.88 -4.26
N ALA A 613 19.38 18.76 -5.09
CA ALA A 613 20.16 19.65 -5.95
C ALA A 613 20.89 20.78 -5.17
N GLU A 614 20.65 20.90 -3.85
CA GLU A 614 21.41 21.81 -3.01
C GLU A 614 22.89 21.38 -2.86
N PRO A 615 23.88 22.29 -2.97
CA PRO A 615 25.30 21.97 -2.81
C PRO A 615 25.70 21.33 -1.47
N GLU A 616 24.87 21.50 -0.43
CA GLU A 616 25.05 20.84 0.87
C GLU A 616 24.75 19.34 0.79
N HIS A 617 23.73 18.94 0.01
CA HIS A 617 23.39 17.54 -0.21
C HIS A 617 24.41 16.83 -1.10
N GLN A 618 24.86 17.48 -2.18
CA GLN A 618 25.96 16.95 -3.01
C GLN A 618 27.24 16.70 -2.19
N ARG A 619 27.54 17.58 -1.22
CA ARG A 619 28.64 17.39 -0.26
C ARG A 619 28.38 16.27 0.75
N PHE A 620 27.14 16.05 1.18
CA PHE A 620 26.76 14.89 2.00
C PHE A 620 26.99 13.57 1.24
N VAL A 621 26.52 13.48 -0.02
CA VAL A 621 26.70 12.30 -0.88
C VAL A 621 28.19 11.97 -1.08
N GLU A 622 29.02 12.96 -1.43
CA GLU A 622 30.47 12.74 -1.56
C GLU A 622 31.16 12.43 -0.23
N ASN A 623 30.70 12.99 0.89
CA ASN A 623 31.22 12.60 2.22
C ASN A 623 30.91 11.12 2.52
N ARG A 624 29.67 10.63 2.27
CA ARG A 624 29.29 9.22 2.50
C ARG A 624 30.05 8.28 1.56
N LYS A 625 30.23 8.63 0.29
CA LYS A 625 31.13 7.91 -0.65
C LYS A 625 32.57 7.83 -0.12
N ASN A 626 33.11 8.91 0.43
CA ASN A 626 34.46 8.92 0.98
C ASN A 626 34.59 8.16 2.31
N GLU A 627 33.55 8.15 3.15
CA GLU A 627 33.48 7.30 4.35
C GLU A 627 33.50 5.81 3.97
N LEU A 628 32.66 5.39 3.02
CA LEU A 628 32.60 4.02 2.50
C LEU A 628 33.96 3.59 1.90
N ARG A 629 34.60 4.45 1.08
CA ARG A 629 35.99 4.24 0.58
C ARG A 629 37.00 4.00 1.70
N ASN A 630 36.87 4.71 2.81
CA ASN A 630 37.74 4.56 3.98
C ASN A 630 37.44 3.32 4.83
N ASN A 631 36.31 2.64 4.60
CA ASN A 631 35.90 1.44 5.33
C ASN A 631 36.09 0.14 4.53
N ILE A 632 36.45 0.20 3.24
CA ILE A 632 36.69 -0.98 2.37
C ILE A 632 37.60 -2.03 3.02
N ALA A 633 38.69 -1.59 3.66
CA ALA A 633 39.69 -2.43 4.32
C ALA A 633 39.54 -2.49 5.86
N LYS A 634 38.37 -2.13 6.40
CA LYS A 634 38.06 -2.22 7.83
C LYS A 634 36.97 -3.26 8.07
N GLY A 635 37.04 -3.90 9.23
CA GLY A 635 36.18 -5.01 9.63
C GLY A 635 37.00 -6.23 10.00
N GLY A 636 36.37 -7.40 9.98
CA GLY A 636 36.99 -8.70 10.16
C GLY A 636 36.29 -9.78 9.31
N PRO A 637 36.19 -11.02 9.81
CA PRO A 637 35.65 -12.13 9.02
C PRO A 637 34.16 -12.00 8.66
N HIS A 638 33.34 -11.33 9.49
CA HIS A 638 31.90 -11.17 9.23
C HIS A 638 31.67 -10.30 7.99
N GLU A 639 32.41 -9.19 7.88
CA GLU A 639 32.46 -8.34 6.70
C GLU A 639 33.01 -9.09 5.48
N ALA A 640 34.07 -9.89 5.64
CA ALA A 640 34.64 -10.69 4.56
C ALA A 640 33.65 -11.73 4.00
N VAL A 641 32.99 -12.50 4.88
CA VAL A 641 31.99 -13.51 4.49
C VAL A 641 30.76 -12.84 3.86
N MET A 642 30.21 -11.79 4.49
CA MET A 642 29.03 -11.12 3.93
C MET A 642 29.31 -10.48 2.56
N ARG A 643 30.49 -9.87 2.40
CA ARG A 643 30.96 -9.35 1.10
C ARG A 643 31.09 -10.47 0.06
N SER A 644 31.61 -11.65 0.44
CA SER A 644 31.65 -12.82 -0.43
C SER A 644 30.27 -13.32 -0.84
N VAL A 645 29.31 -13.43 0.09
CA VAL A 645 27.92 -13.80 -0.22
C VAL A 645 27.31 -12.83 -1.24
N ILE A 646 27.38 -11.53 -0.97
CA ILE A 646 26.82 -10.50 -1.86
C ILE A 646 27.49 -10.51 -3.24
N TYR A 647 28.81 -10.72 -3.31
CA TYR A 647 29.52 -10.79 -4.59
C TYR A 647 29.14 -12.03 -5.42
N VAL A 648 29.17 -13.23 -4.82
CA VAL A 648 28.85 -14.49 -5.51
C VAL A 648 27.44 -14.44 -6.09
N LEU A 649 26.47 -14.03 -5.27
CA LEU A 649 25.07 -13.87 -5.68
C LEU A 649 24.84 -12.69 -6.67
N GLY A 650 25.88 -11.89 -6.93
CA GLY A 650 25.96 -11.00 -8.10
C GLY A 650 25.82 -9.51 -7.84
N GLY A 651 25.89 -9.06 -6.59
CA GLY A 651 25.85 -7.62 -6.24
C GLY A 651 24.53 -6.93 -6.56
N THR A 652 23.49 -7.69 -6.91
CA THR A 652 22.11 -7.23 -7.10
C THR A 652 21.18 -8.37 -6.65
N PRO A 653 20.12 -8.13 -5.85
CA PRO A 653 19.17 -9.18 -5.44
C PRO A 653 18.24 -9.66 -6.57
N ALA A 654 18.63 -9.46 -7.83
CA ALA A 654 17.78 -9.63 -9.01
C ALA A 654 17.72 -11.09 -9.48
N THR A 655 17.31 -11.99 -8.57
CA THR A 655 16.42 -13.14 -8.82
C THR A 655 16.25 -13.97 -7.53
N ASP A 656 15.04 -14.52 -7.35
CA ASP A 656 14.74 -15.73 -6.57
C ASP A 656 14.73 -15.65 -5.02
N GLU A 657 13.62 -16.13 -4.42
CA GLU A 657 13.42 -16.39 -2.99
C GLU A 657 14.55 -17.22 -2.37
N ARG A 658 15.15 -18.12 -3.18
CA ARG A 658 16.36 -18.88 -2.85
C ARG A 658 17.47 -18.02 -2.25
N ASN A 659 17.77 -16.87 -2.84
CA ASN A 659 18.86 -16.00 -2.35
C ASN A 659 18.55 -15.37 -0.99
N PHE A 660 17.27 -15.23 -0.62
CA PHE A 660 16.88 -14.88 0.74
C PHE A 660 17.01 -16.06 1.71
N LYS A 661 16.69 -17.30 1.29
CA LYS A 661 16.97 -18.51 2.11
C LYS A 661 18.47 -18.61 2.43
N ARG A 662 19.35 -18.32 1.46
CA ARG A 662 20.81 -18.20 1.67
C ARG A 662 21.17 -17.12 2.70
N LEU A 663 20.65 -15.89 2.57
CA LEU A 663 20.90 -14.79 3.54
C LEU A 663 20.32 -15.05 4.94
N ARG A 664 19.19 -15.77 5.04
CA ARG A 664 18.58 -16.13 6.33
C ARG A 664 19.36 -17.22 7.04
N ALA A 665 19.91 -18.19 6.31
CA ALA A 665 20.86 -19.16 6.83
C ALA A 665 22.15 -18.46 7.32
N SER A 666 22.71 -17.54 6.54
CA SER A 666 23.93 -16.81 6.94
C SER A 666 23.72 -15.98 8.21
N ARG A 667 22.56 -15.35 8.43
CA ARG A 667 22.24 -14.71 9.71
C ARG A 667 22.23 -15.70 10.89
N ALA A 668 21.62 -16.88 10.72
CA ALA A 668 21.45 -17.86 11.79
C ALA A 668 22.79 -18.46 12.26
N GLU A 669 23.80 -18.50 11.38
CA GLU A 669 25.11 -19.11 11.66
C GLU A 669 26.20 -18.08 11.99
N LEU A 670 26.27 -16.94 11.30
CA LEU A 670 27.30 -15.92 11.54
C LEU A 670 27.05 -15.11 12.81
N GLU A 671 25.80 -14.75 13.06
CA GLU A 671 25.45 -13.86 14.18
C GLU A 671 24.17 -14.31 14.90
N PRO A 672 24.15 -15.51 15.52
CA PRO A 672 23.02 -16.01 16.30
C PRO A 672 22.64 -15.11 17.51
N GLY A 673 23.45 -14.10 17.84
CA GLY A 673 23.20 -13.12 18.88
C GLY A 673 22.97 -11.67 18.41
N SER A 674 22.99 -11.35 17.10
CA SER A 674 22.80 -9.97 16.64
C SER A 674 21.34 -9.64 16.31
N THR A 675 20.99 -8.37 16.50
CA THR A 675 19.68 -7.85 16.11
C THR A 675 19.54 -7.85 14.58
N LEU A 676 18.31 -7.97 14.08
CA LEU A 676 18.07 -7.87 12.64
C LEU A 676 18.58 -6.53 12.07
N SER A 677 18.53 -5.46 12.85
CA SER A 677 19.04 -4.13 12.47
C SER A 677 20.57 -4.12 12.27
N GLU A 678 21.32 -4.85 13.09
CA GLU A 678 22.79 -4.96 12.94
C GLU A 678 23.15 -5.80 11.72
N PHE A 679 22.48 -6.95 11.54
CA PHE A 679 22.64 -7.78 10.33
C PHE A 679 22.29 -6.99 9.05
N LYS A 680 21.19 -6.23 9.04
CA LYS A 680 20.83 -5.34 7.93
C LYS A 680 21.91 -4.29 7.66
N ARG A 681 22.47 -3.67 8.69
CA ARG A 681 23.57 -2.70 8.53
C ARG A 681 24.79 -3.37 7.89
N LEU A 682 25.20 -4.55 8.38
CA LEU A 682 26.29 -5.33 7.79
C LEU A 682 26.06 -5.65 6.31
N VAL A 683 24.86 -6.12 5.94
CA VAL A 683 24.48 -6.38 4.54
C VAL A 683 24.56 -5.11 3.69
N ARG A 684 24.00 -3.99 4.18
CA ARG A 684 23.98 -2.70 3.46
C ARG A 684 25.38 -2.12 3.27
N ASP A 685 26.20 -2.08 4.32
CA ASP A 685 27.57 -1.54 4.26
C ASP A 685 28.46 -2.35 3.30
N GLN A 686 28.40 -3.69 3.33
CA GLN A 686 29.18 -4.51 2.40
C GLN A 686 28.66 -4.45 0.95
N PHE A 687 27.35 -4.31 0.76
CA PHE A 687 26.76 -4.03 -0.56
C PHE A 687 27.26 -2.69 -1.13
N PHE A 688 27.23 -1.62 -0.33
CA PHE A 688 27.72 -0.32 -0.76
C PHE A 688 29.22 -0.34 -1.10
N ILE A 689 30.04 -1.02 -0.30
CA ILE A 689 31.48 -1.20 -0.57
C ILE A 689 31.70 -1.89 -1.93
N LEU A 690 30.96 -2.97 -2.23
CA LEU A 690 31.03 -3.67 -3.52
C LEU A 690 30.52 -2.83 -4.70
N LYS A 691 29.49 -2.01 -4.50
CA LYS A 691 28.90 -1.16 -5.55
C LYS A 691 29.77 0.06 -5.86
N LEU A 692 30.52 0.56 -4.89
CA LEU A 692 31.35 1.76 -4.99
C LEU A 692 32.74 1.50 -5.60
N ASP A 693 33.39 0.39 -5.24
CA ASP A 693 34.69 -0.04 -5.79
C ASP A 693 34.84 -1.56 -5.67
N ARG A 694 34.22 -2.29 -6.60
CA ARG A 694 34.15 -3.76 -6.59
C ARG A 694 35.51 -4.43 -6.56
N GLU A 695 36.49 -3.90 -7.31
CA GLU A 695 37.82 -4.50 -7.41
C GLU A 695 38.59 -4.34 -6.09
N ARG A 696 38.55 -3.15 -5.51
CA ARG A 696 39.20 -2.89 -4.22
C ARG A 696 38.48 -3.60 -3.07
N ALA A 697 37.16 -3.71 -3.12
CA ALA A 697 36.35 -4.49 -2.18
C ALA A 697 36.74 -5.97 -2.14
N LEU A 698 37.02 -6.59 -3.30
CA LEU A 698 37.50 -7.98 -3.36
C LEU A 698 38.96 -8.10 -2.96
N SER A 699 39.83 -7.18 -3.41
CA SER A 699 41.27 -7.20 -3.09
C SER A 699 41.60 -7.04 -1.60
N SER A 700 40.64 -6.58 -0.79
CA SER A 700 40.78 -6.41 0.67
C SER A 700 40.23 -7.59 1.49
N LEU A 701 39.60 -8.60 0.87
CA LEU A 701 39.21 -9.84 1.56
C LEU A 701 40.40 -10.52 2.29
N PRO A 702 41.63 -10.61 1.73
CA PRO A 702 42.76 -11.18 2.44
C PRO A 702 43.25 -10.32 3.63
N GLU A 703 42.93 -9.03 3.65
CA GLU A 703 43.27 -8.12 4.74
C GLU A 703 42.27 -8.21 5.90
N LEU A 704 40.98 -8.40 5.61
CA LEU A 704 39.92 -8.61 6.61
C LEU A 704 40.04 -9.95 7.35
N LEU A 705 40.58 -10.98 6.68
CA LEU A 705 40.81 -12.32 7.24
C LEU A 705 42.19 -12.44 7.93
N LYS A 706 42.99 -11.37 7.93
CA LYS A 706 44.39 -11.39 8.39
C LYS A 706 44.48 -11.66 9.90
N GLY A 707 45.05 -12.81 10.24
CA GLY A 707 45.22 -13.27 11.63
C GLY A 707 44.27 -14.39 12.06
N GLN A 708 43.31 -14.76 11.19
CA GLN A 708 42.60 -16.03 11.30
C GLN A 708 43.58 -17.21 11.12
N SER A 709 43.31 -18.35 11.77
CA SER A 709 44.05 -19.58 11.49
C SER A 709 43.54 -20.22 10.19
N SER A 710 44.30 -21.18 9.65
CA SER A 710 43.84 -21.96 8.50
C SER A 710 42.49 -22.62 8.77
N SER A 711 42.25 -23.12 9.99
CA SER A 711 41.01 -23.80 10.36
C SER A 711 39.80 -22.87 10.41
N ASP A 712 40.00 -21.59 10.73
CA ASP A 712 38.92 -20.60 10.74
C ASP A 712 38.59 -20.18 9.30
N ILE A 713 39.61 -20.02 8.44
CA ILE A 713 39.45 -19.78 7.00
C ILE A 713 38.72 -20.95 6.33
N ASP A 714 39.09 -22.21 6.66
CA ASP A 714 38.40 -23.40 6.18
C ASP A 714 36.93 -23.41 6.64
N GLY A 715 36.65 -23.13 7.92
CA GLY A 715 35.28 -23.01 8.45
C GLY A 715 34.45 -21.90 7.81
N HIS A 716 35.07 -20.76 7.43
CA HIS A 716 34.39 -19.71 6.67
C HIS A 716 34.07 -20.13 5.22
N ILE A 717 34.91 -20.97 4.60
CA ILE A 717 34.63 -21.55 3.28
C ILE A 717 33.52 -22.61 3.40
N GLU A 718 33.57 -23.52 4.38
CA GLU A 718 32.51 -24.51 4.65
C GLU A 718 31.16 -23.83 4.91
N HIS A 719 31.13 -22.72 5.67
CA HIS A 719 29.93 -21.93 5.88
C HIS A 719 29.41 -21.29 4.57
N LEU A 720 30.29 -20.74 3.72
CA LEU A 720 29.90 -20.26 2.39
C LEU A 720 29.33 -21.40 1.52
N GLU A 721 29.92 -22.60 1.55
CA GLU A 721 29.39 -23.77 0.85
C GLU A 721 28.02 -24.19 1.38
N HIS A 722 27.80 -24.16 2.70
CA HIS A 722 26.49 -24.43 3.31
C HIS A 722 25.44 -23.39 2.89
N VAL A 723 25.77 -22.11 3.01
CA VAL A 723 24.92 -20.98 2.59
C VAL A 723 24.56 -21.06 1.11
N PHE A 724 25.50 -21.44 0.23
CA PHE A 724 25.19 -21.59 -1.19
C PHE A 724 24.38 -22.86 -1.49
N ALA A 725 24.64 -23.98 -0.82
CA ALA A 725 23.89 -25.23 -0.98
C ALA A 725 22.44 -25.16 -0.45
N ALA A 726 22.17 -24.30 0.55
CA ALA A 726 20.87 -24.16 1.24
C ALA A 726 19.66 -23.83 0.33
N SER A 727 19.89 -23.56 -0.96
CA SER A 727 18.83 -23.25 -1.92
C SER A 727 19.06 -23.84 -3.32
N GLY A 728 19.82 -24.94 -3.44
CA GLY A 728 20.16 -25.59 -4.71
C GLY A 728 21.48 -25.14 -5.32
N GLU A 729 21.80 -25.65 -6.51
CA GLU A 729 23.08 -25.43 -7.19
C GLU A 729 23.33 -23.94 -7.54
N LEU A 730 24.60 -23.58 -7.72
CA LEU A 730 25.01 -22.27 -8.22
C LEU A 730 24.96 -22.26 -9.75
N SER A 731 24.56 -21.13 -10.33
CA SER A 731 24.76 -20.90 -11.76
C SER A 731 26.24 -20.81 -12.10
N GLU A 732 26.62 -21.09 -13.35
CA GLU A 732 28.01 -21.11 -13.83
C GLU A 732 28.77 -19.84 -13.41
N HIS A 733 28.21 -18.65 -13.66
CA HIS A 733 28.79 -17.38 -13.24
C HIS A 733 28.85 -17.14 -11.72
N ALA A 734 28.00 -17.79 -10.92
CA ALA A 734 28.09 -17.72 -9.47
C ALA A 734 29.19 -18.67 -8.94
N ALA A 735 29.34 -19.86 -9.55
CA ALA A 735 30.44 -20.77 -9.26
C ALA A 735 31.81 -20.15 -9.62
N GLU A 736 31.94 -19.50 -10.78
CA GLU A 736 33.14 -18.74 -11.17
C GLU A 736 33.54 -17.69 -10.12
N ARG A 737 32.57 -16.89 -9.64
CA ARG A 737 32.79 -15.90 -8.57
C ARG A 737 33.15 -16.53 -7.24
N PHE A 738 32.62 -17.72 -6.94
CA PHE A 738 32.90 -18.39 -5.67
C PHE A 738 34.30 -18.99 -5.63
N GLU A 739 34.78 -19.58 -6.72
CA GLU A 739 36.18 -20.01 -6.81
C GLU A 739 37.16 -18.83 -6.80
N GLN A 740 36.76 -17.67 -7.35
CA GLN A 740 37.50 -16.40 -7.15
C GLN A 740 37.55 -15.97 -5.67
N VAL A 741 36.46 -16.12 -4.93
CA VAL A 741 36.41 -15.86 -3.48
C VAL A 741 37.30 -16.81 -2.70
N LYS A 742 37.24 -18.14 -2.96
CA LYS A 742 38.13 -19.12 -2.34
C LYS A 742 39.60 -18.78 -2.57
N THR A 743 39.96 -18.43 -3.80
CA THR A 743 41.31 -18.00 -4.18
C THR A 743 41.79 -16.76 -3.39
N LEU A 744 40.89 -15.86 -2.97
CA LEU A 744 41.20 -14.71 -2.13
C LEU A 744 41.25 -15.08 -0.63
N PHE A 745 40.41 -16.00 -0.16
CA PHE A 745 40.45 -16.50 1.21
C PHE A 745 41.75 -17.31 1.47
N ASP A 746 42.19 -18.12 0.50
CA ASP A 746 43.45 -18.87 0.56
C ASP A 746 44.69 -17.95 0.67
N GLN A 747 44.63 -16.74 0.11
CA GLN A 747 45.71 -15.73 0.22
C GLN A 747 45.85 -15.16 1.64
N ALA A 748 44.82 -15.29 2.49
CA ALA A 748 44.88 -14.87 3.90
C ALA A 748 45.59 -15.89 4.81
N ARG A 749 45.77 -17.14 4.35
CA ARG A 749 46.29 -18.23 5.18
C ARG A 749 47.71 -17.91 5.70
N PRO A 750 48.00 -18.16 6.98
CA PRO A 750 49.35 -18.02 7.51
C PRO A 750 50.36 -18.87 6.71
N GLN A 751 51.40 -18.23 6.15
CA GLN A 751 52.48 -18.96 5.49
C GLN A 751 53.12 -19.94 6.47
N GLN A 752 53.16 -21.24 6.11
CA GLN A 752 53.84 -22.24 6.92
C GLN A 752 55.31 -21.84 7.11
N ALA A 753 55.67 -21.58 8.37
CA ALA A 753 57.04 -21.23 8.75
C ALA A 753 58.00 -22.33 8.28
N THR A 754 58.72 -22.05 7.20
CA THR A 754 59.50 -23.07 6.49
C THR A 754 60.70 -23.47 7.36
N GLN A 755 60.61 -24.62 8.02
CA GLN A 755 61.63 -25.07 8.96
C GLN A 755 63.01 -25.09 8.28
N PRO A 756 64.03 -24.40 8.83
CA PRO A 756 65.38 -24.45 8.28
C PRO A 756 65.87 -25.89 8.26
N LYS A 757 66.25 -26.41 7.08
CA LYS A 757 66.79 -27.77 6.95
C LYS A 757 68.04 -27.90 7.82
N ALA A 758 67.94 -28.71 8.87
CA ALA A 758 69.05 -29.00 9.77
C ALA A 758 70.23 -29.60 8.99
N THR A 759 71.28 -28.81 8.79
CA THR A 759 72.51 -29.28 8.14
C THR A 759 73.27 -30.15 9.14
N GLN A 760 73.39 -31.44 8.83
CA GLN A 760 74.20 -32.36 9.62
C GLN A 760 75.68 -31.97 9.52
N GLN A 761 76.24 -31.44 10.60
CA GLN A 761 77.67 -31.53 10.87
C GLN A 761 77.92 -32.48 12.03
N LYS A 762 79.04 -33.19 11.96
CA LYS A 762 79.35 -34.38 12.75
C LYS A 762 80.73 -34.23 13.37
N ALA A 763 80.87 -34.77 14.59
CA ALA A 763 82.12 -35.16 15.26
C ALA A 763 82.79 -34.16 16.25
N LEU A 764 82.71 -34.55 17.54
CA LEU A 764 83.81 -34.77 18.50
C LEU A 764 84.16 -33.77 19.62
N SER A 765 84.44 -34.39 20.78
CA SER A 765 85.24 -33.97 21.95
C SER A 765 84.74 -32.90 22.94
N GLU A 766 84.30 -33.41 24.09
CA GLU A 766 84.48 -32.87 25.46
C GLU A 766 85.99 -32.72 25.85
N PRO A 767 86.41 -32.16 27.04
CA PRO A 767 85.61 -31.94 28.27
C PRO A 767 85.81 -30.64 29.09
N ALA A 768 84.81 -30.40 29.96
CA ALA A 768 84.87 -29.88 31.35
C ALA A 768 85.61 -28.58 31.74
N THR A 769 84.89 -27.72 32.49
CA THR A 769 85.30 -27.32 33.86
C THR A 769 84.13 -26.72 34.66
N ASP A 770 84.12 -26.94 35.99
CA ASP A 770 83.22 -26.31 36.97
C ASP A 770 83.53 -24.82 37.20
N THR A 771 82.57 -24.05 37.75
CA THR A 771 82.62 -23.46 39.12
C THR A 771 81.30 -22.75 39.47
N LYS A 772 81.01 -22.58 40.78
CA LYS A 772 79.75 -22.06 41.35
C LYS A 772 79.83 -20.59 41.83
N GLN A 773 78.63 -20.06 42.15
CA GLN A 773 78.29 -19.22 43.31
C GLN A 773 78.50 -17.67 43.29
N ALA A 774 77.35 -16.99 43.34
CA ALA A 774 76.90 -16.04 44.39
C ALA A 774 77.60 -14.68 44.62
N GLY A 775 76.78 -13.68 44.98
CA GLY A 775 77.23 -12.40 45.55
C GLY A 775 76.19 -11.27 45.48
N ASP A 776 75.52 -10.96 46.59
CA ASP A 776 74.78 -9.70 46.79
C ASP A 776 75.75 -8.51 46.89
N GLN A 777 75.33 -7.29 46.52
CA GLN A 777 75.04 -6.24 47.53
C GLN A 777 74.45 -4.92 46.97
N LYS A 778 73.94 -4.12 47.92
CA LYS A 778 73.10 -2.92 47.78
C LYS A 778 73.88 -1.62 47.54
N ALA A 779 73.11 -0.57 47.21
CA ALA A 779 73.28 0.84 47.63
C ALA A 779 74.38 1.68 46.94
N ALA A 780 74.27 3.02 46.85
CA ALA A 780 73.13 3.96 46.90
C ALA A 780 73.63 5.40 46.57
N ILE A 781 72.71 6.37 46.37
CA ILE A 781 72.89 7.82 46.65
C ILE A 781 73.86 8.57 45.68
N ASP A 782 73.66 9.80 45.18
CA ASP A 782 72.64 10.85 45.43
C ASP A 782 72.56 11.89 44.25
N THR A 783 71.67 12.89 44.37
CA THR A 783 71.77 14.29 43.84
C THR A 783 71.76 14.56 42.31
N GLN A 784 71.25 15.68 41.77
CA GLN A 784 70.31 16.74 42.24
C GLN A 784 69.82 17.63 41.06
N THR A 785 68.61 18.23 41.20
CA THR A 785 68.16 19.57 40.66
C THR A 785 68.13 19.88 39.15
N ALA A 786 67.26 20.76 38.61
CA ALA A 786 66.00 21.37 39.09
C ALA A 786 65.26 22.16 37.96
N ALA A 787 64.02 22.59 38.25
CA ALA A 787 63.25 23.70 37.65
C ALA A 787 62.71 23.53 36.20
N SER A 788 61.55 24.07 35.79
CA SER A 788 60.48 24.82 36.53
C SER A 788 59.10 24.70 35.86
N ALA A 789 58.02 24.84 36.65
CA ALA A 789 56.60 25.03 36.23
C ALA A 789 56.27 26.57 36.23
N PRO A 790 55.01 27.11 36.29
CA PRO A 790 53.62 26.57 36.30
C PRO A 790 52.78 27.12 35.11
N ALA A 791 51.44 27.28 35.01
CA ALA A 791 50.29 27.54 35.92
C ALA A 791 48.92 27.45 35.14
N GLU A 792 47.67 27.51 35.65
CA GLU A 792 46.97 27.08 36.89
C GLU A 792 45.42 27.27 36.80
N SER A 793 44.63 26.44 37.52
CA SER A 793 43.29 26.74 38.13
C SER A 793 41.98 26.75 37.25
N VAL A 794 40.86 26.05 37.60
CA VAL A 794 39.70 26.33 38.53
C VAL A 794 38.56 27.13 37.84
N SER A 795 37.22 26.92 37.96
CA SER A 795 36.21 26.46 38.98
C SER A 795 35.00 25.74 38.29
N THR A 796 34.11 24.88 38.85
CA THR A 796 33.10 24.93 39.98
C THR A 796 32.06 26.07 39.87
N GLU A 797 30.74 25.97 40.17
CA GLU A 797 29.82 25.00 40.84
C GLU A 797 28.45 24.91 40.07
N LYS A 798 27.25 24.51 40.59
CA LYS A 798 26.72 23.22 41.15
C LYS A 798 25.19 23.40 41.51
N VAL A 799 24.50 22.36 42.05
CA VAL A 799 23.13 22.35 42.67
C VAL A 799 21.95 22.41 41.65
N SER A 800 20.72 21.84 41.77
CA SER A 800 19.95 20.94 42.68
C SER A 800 18.96 20.07 41.83
N THR A 801 18.35 18.91 42.15
CA THR A 801 18.08 18.04 43.34
C THR A 801 16.76 18.20 44.13
N GLU A 802 15.71 17.40 43.82
CA GLU A 802 14.63 16.99 44.78
C GLU A 802 14.08 15.55 44.47
N LYS A 803 13.21 14.95 45.32
CA LYS A 803 12.83 13.50 45.33
C LYS A 803 11.44 13.16 45.93
N ASP A 804 10.75 12.14 45.39
CA ASP A 804 10.40 10.84 46.06
C ASP A 804 9.88 9.82 44.99
N THR A 805 9.62 8.48 45.13
CA THR A 805 9.32 7.46 46.19
C THR A 805 7.83 7.41 46.64
N THR A 806 7.14 6.30 47.02
CA THR A 806 7.49 4.92 47.48
C THR A 806 6.37 3.86 47.25
N GLN A 807 6.70 2.59 46.92
CA GLN A 807 6.15 1.25 47.39
C GLN A 807 4.60 0.94 47.43
N ARG A 808 4.03 -0.32 47.46
CA ARG A 808 4.48 -1.75 47.52
C ARG A 808 3.31 -2.76 47.26
N ALA A 809 3.61 -3.99 46.75
CA ALA A 809 3.05 -5.34 47.10
C ALA A 809 1.52 -5.68 46.99
N ALA A 810 1.02 -6.94 46.88
CA ALA A 810 1.54 -8.28 46.45
C ALA A 810 0.41 -9.37 46.39
N THR A 811 0.61 -10.52 45.69
CA THR A 811 -0.08 -11.86 45.82
C THR A 811 -1.61 -11.94 45.58
N GLU A 812 -2.34 -13.05 45.29
CA GLU A 812 -2.17 -14.47 44.81
C GLU A 812 -3.58 -14.97 44.29
N THR A 813 -3.98 -16.21 43.91
CA THR A 813 -3.51 -17.62 43.98
C THR A 813 -4.09 -18.46 42.77
N VAL A 814 -3.99 -19.81 42.77
CA VAL A 814 -4.49 -20.79 41.74
C VAL A 814 -5.11 -22.03 42.45
N PRO A 815 -6.25 -22.65 42.01
CA PRO A 815 -6.18 -24.02 41.41
C PRO A 815 -7.36 -24.58 40.54
N ALA A 816 -7.00 -25.32 39.47
CA ALA A 816 -7.59 -26.61 38.96
C ALA A 816 -9.10 -26.69 38.54
N SER A 817 -9.64 -27.74 37.87
CA SER A 817 -9.13 -29.07 37.46
C SER A 817 -9.97 -29.70 36.30
N ASN A 818 -9.43 -30.72 35.58
CA ASN A 818 -10.15 -31.85 34.95
C ASN A 818 -11.09 -31.58 33.73
N ASN A 819 -11.30 -32.47 32.73
CA ASN A 819 -10.67 -33.77 32.37
C ASN A 819 -11.03 -34.28 30.94
N VAL A 820 -10.25 -35.26 30.44
CA VAL A 820 -10.66 -36.42 29.59
C VAL A 820 -11.02 -36.27 28.08
N ALA A 821 -10.26 -37.03 27.25
CA ALA A 821 -10.61 -37.72 25.97
C ALA A 821 -10.98 -36.92 24.69
N ALA A 822 -10.92 -37.50 23.47
CA ALA A 822 -10.05 -38.56 22.89
C ALA A 822 -10.28 -38.72 21.35
N ASP A 823 -9.29 -39.31 20.67
CA ASP A 823 -9.39 -40.23 19.50
C ASP A 823 -9.91 -39.86 18.09
N ALA A 824 -9.25 -40.52 17.12
CA ALA A 824 -9.76 -41.12 15.88
C ALA A 824 -10.24 -40.27 14.67
N ALA A 825 -9.27 -39.90 13.83
CA ALA A 825 -9.11 -40.35 12.43
C ALA A 825 -10.34 -40.79 11.57
N LYS A 826 -10.51 -40.10 10.42
CA LYS A 826 -10.59 -40.63 9.03
C LYS A 826 -10.62 -39.42 8.06
N GLU A 827 -9.82 -39.31 7.00
CA GLU A 827 -9.39 -40.23 5.93
C GLU A 827 -10.43 -40.43 4.80
N ALA A 828 -9.94 -40.28 3.56
CA ALA A 828 -10.57 -40.60 2.27
C ALA A 828 -11.90 -39.92 1.86
N ASN A 829 -11.81 -39.00 0.89
CA ASN A 829 -11.97 -39.43 -0.51
C ASN A 829 -11.49 -38.40 -1.55
N LYS A 830 -10.56 -38.82 -2.42
CA LYS A 830 -10.43 -38.26 -3.79
C LYS A 830 -11.53 -38.88 -4.66
N PRO A 831 -11.94 -38.22 -5.76
CA PRO A 831 -11.39 -38.67 -7.04
C PRO A 831 -10.95 -37.53 -7.98
N GLN A 832 -9.75 -37.71 -8.55
CA GLN A 832 -9.34 -37.16 -9.85
C GLN A 832 -10.09 -37.86 -11.01
N PRO A 833 -9.88 -37.46 -12.29
CA PRO A 833 -9.74 -36.12 -12.85
C PRO A 833 -10.63 -35.92 -14.10
N ARG A 834 -10.62 -34.73 -14.70
CA ARG A 834 -10.83 -34.59 -16.15
C ARG A 834 -9.81 -33.62 -16.75
N ALA A 835 -9.28 -33.98 -17.91
CA ALA A 835 -8.11 -33.33 -18.51
C ALA A 835 -8.46 -32.52 -19.76
N ALA A 836 -7.57 -31.56 -20.06
CA ALA A 836 -7.30 -30.96 -21.37
C ALA A 836 -8.42 -30.16 -22.07
N SER A 837 -8.12 -28.90 -22.38
CA SER A 837 -7.51 -28.62 -23.70
C SER A 837 -6.68 -27.33 -23.71
N ARG A 838 -5.52 -27.34 -24.38
CA ARG A 838 -4.74 -26.14 -24.71
C ARG A 838 -5.33 -25.51 -25.99
N ARG A 839 -5.42 -24.18 -26.06
CA ARG A 839 -5.58 -23.44 -27.33
C ARG A 839 -4.56 -22.29 -27.41
N LYS A 840 -3.98 -22.11 -28.61
CA LYS A 840 -3.01 -21.05 -28.92
C LYS A 840 -3.71 -19.74 -29.31
N PRO A 841 -3.09 -18.57 -29.13
CA PRO A 841 -3.67 -17.27 -29.49
C PRO A 841 -3.59 -16.97 -31.00
N PRO A 842 -4.50 -16.12 -31.53
CA PRO A 842 -4.40 -15.54 -32.88
C PRO A 842 -3.43 -14.34 -32.95
N ARG A 843 -3.15 -13.87 -34.18
CA ARG A 843 -2.13 -12.86 -34.48
C ARG A 843 -2.64 -11.42 -34.45
N LYS A 844 -1.70 -10.49 -34.28
CA LYS A 844 -1.78 -9.04 -34.57
C LYS A 844 -2.59 -8.71 -35.84
N ARG A 845 -3.38 -7.64 -35.75
CA ARG A 845 -3.45 -6.57 -36.75
C ARG A 845 -3.52 -5.23 -36.01
#